data_AF-A0A538AYQ3-F1
#
_entry.id   AF-A0A538AYQ3-F1
#
_cell.length_a   1.000
_cell.length_b   1.000
_cell.length_c   1.000
_cell.angle_alpha   90.00
_cell.angle_beta   90.00
_cell.angle_gamma   90.00
#
_symmetry.space_group_name_H-M   'P 1'
#
loop_
_entity.id
_entity.type
_entity.pdbx_description
1 polymer ?
#
loop_
_entity_poly.entity_id
_entity_poly.type
_entity_poly.pdbx_seq_one_letter_code
_entity_poly.pdbx_strand_id
1 'polypeptide(L)'
;MNHRDRVSVRALIVVAGMMLVPIVVNASPAAAATIPPVFESATHADTLLNELSSLNISVPATTQNGDVLVLFIESANVEDPGGLSGWTKVDSGDAGSSLRGSSYYHVASSEPASYTLTYPDIQHISAFMLDYRGVDTSDPISAHGVVSNDIDSLTIASPTLSGVGASDAVLIGFHARGVPVGIFTLIPPSGWTERAQQVTNSPNNPDIGASIVEKVGGTDSPSETASILVTSVATSLALRGVTVNPTGGLTVTKAAPAGSTVAFDFTVTCSGDPNSPYTFHITGSGSHPISGIPAGTSCTVAEASPGTNYNAATYSPSASVVVPANDTVTVTVTNTLKTGDLQITKVAPAGSTQTYDFNVECTSPDTSPVGPYTASVNGSASTTITGIPAGSSCTVAETDPGSTYNPPGYSPSATVTIQPGATATVTVTNSLRPGTLTITKVAPAQGQNDTFRFAVGCGSHSYTLTVTGSGSATQSGIPAGSVCTITESVPAGYATPSYSPSNHVTVGAGQEVAVTVTNRLLPIGISIAKTVSPTSGTPGTALTYTYIVKNSGKVDLLNVQVNDDKLGHVGSISVLKVGQSATLKKSATLGSASVRNVGTAVGHDRFGREATATDSASATVVLAVGPLGLPRTGSDPRLPFDGGFGFLGLGFVLVAIAGRRRSASLAIPGRRRSASGQLGPDPHARAGRPVSRAWAIITRRRRRFGRDPDSGPT
;
A
#
# COMPACT_ATOMS: atom_id res chain seq x y z
N MET A 1 6.03 -9.04 -60.96
CA MET A 1 6.93 -10.06 -60.38
C MET A 1 6.75 -10.06 -58.87
N ASN A 2 6.18 -11.15 -58.35
CA ASN A 2 6.38 -11.79 -57.05
C ASN A 2 6.62 -10.98 -55.75
N HIS A 3 5.66 -11.14 -54.83
CA HIS A 3 5.80 -11.68 -53.46
C HIS A 3 6.85 -11.08 -52.50
N ARG A 4 6.40 -10.43 -51.40
CA ARG A 4 6.18 -11.07 -50.07
C ARG A 4 5.89 -10.05 -48.96
N ASP A 5 4.71 -10.19 -48.36
CA ASP A 5 4.36 -10.20 -46.93
C ASP A 5 5.05 -9.26 -45.94
N ARG A 6 4.22 -8.43 -45.28
CA ARG A 6 4.02 -8.51 -43.82
C ARG A 6 2.64 -7.95 -43.46
N VAL A 7 1.74 -8.87 -43.12
CA VAL A 7 0.40 -8.64 -42.58
C VAL A 7 0.53 -8.29 -41.09
N SER A 8 0.00 -7.15 -40.66
CA SER A 8 -0.40 -6.91 -39.27
C SER A 8 -1.91 -6.99 -39.19
N VAL A 9 -2.41 -8.13 -38.72
CA VAL A 9 -3.82 -8.35 -38.39
C VAL A 9 -4.18 -7.44 -37.22
N ARG A 10 -4.88 -6.33 -37.50
CA ARG A 10 -5.68 -5.65 -36.49
C ARG A 10 -6.95 -6.47 -36.29
N ALA A 11 -7.03 -7.18 -35.17
CA ALA A 11 -8.25 -7.83 -34.72
C ALA A 11 -9.29 -6.74 -34.40
N LEU A 12 -10.18 -6.50 -35.36
CA LEU A 12 -11.39 -5.71 -35.17
C LEU A 12 -12.38 -6.60 -34.40
N ILE A 13 -12.45 -6.44 -33.08
CA ILE A 13 -13.50 -7.08 -32.27
C ILE A 13 -14.80 -6.33 -32.60
N VAL A 14 -15.55 -6.85 -33.57
CA VAL A 14 -16.96 -6.53 -33.76
C VAL A 14 -17.69 -7.18 -32.60
N VAL A 15 -18.00 -6.39 -31.56
CA VAL A 15 -18.95 -6.78 -30.52
C VAL A 15 -20.32 -6.82 -31.20
N ALA A 16 -20.70 -7.99 -31.70
CA ALA A 16 -22.08 -8.26 -32.06
C ALA A 16 -22.90 -8.15 -30.78
N GLY A 17 -23.62 -7.03 -30.64
CA GLY A 17 -24.65 -6.87 -29.64
C GLY A 17 -25.77 -7.86 -29.94
N MET A 18 -25.63 -9.08 -29.42
CA MET A 18 -26.76 -9.98 -29.26
C MET A 18 -27.67 -9.31 -28.22
N MET A 19 -28.68 -8.60 -28.72
CA MET A 19 -29.87 -8.25 -27.95
C MET A 19 -30.48 -9.58 -27.48
N LEU A 20 -30.06 -10.02 -26.29
CA LEU A 20 -30.81 -10.97 -25.49
C LEU A 20 -32.06 -10.23 -25.05
N VAL A 21 -33.10 -10.34 -25.87
CA VAL A 21 -34.47 -10.06 -25.43
C VAL A 21 -34.66 -10.92 -24.16
N PRO A 22 -35.04 -10.33 -23.02
CA PRO A 22 -35.43 -11.15 -21.88
C PRO A 22 -36.64 -11.95 -22.34
N ILE A 23 -36.43 -13.23 -22.63
CA ILE A 23 -37.52 -14.18 -22.72
C ILE A 23 -38.03 -14.22 -21.28
N VAL A 24 -39.09 -13.46 -21.03
CA VAL A 24 -39.98 -13.72 -19.91
C VAL A 24 -40.54 -15.10 -20.21
N VAL A 25 -39.82 -16.13 -19.76
CA VAL A 25 -40.41 -17.43 -19.58
C VAL A 25 -41.45 -17.16 -18.50
N ASN A 26 -42.70 -16.94 -18.93
CA ASN A 26 -43.83 -17.15 -18.07
C ASN A 26 -43.72 -18.62 -17.67
N ALA A 27 -42.98 -18.88 -16.59
CA ALA A 27 -43.03 -20.15 -15.91
C ALA A 27 -44.50 -20.26 -15.48
N SER A 28 -45.26 -21.05 -16.23
CA SER A 28 -46.58 -21.46 -15.81
C SER A 28 -46.45 -21.91 -14.37
N PRO A 29 -47.38 -21.53 -13.46
CA PRO A 29 -47.36 -22.04 -12.10
C PRO A 29 -47.19 -23.55 -12.20
N ALA A 30 -46.15 -24.07 -11.57
CA ALA A 30 -45.88 -25.48 -11.63
C ALA A 30 -47.13 -26.19 -11.13
N ALA A 31 -47.73 -26.97 -12.01
CA ALA A 31 -48.99 -27.63 -11.71
C ALA A 31 -48.79 -28.45 -10.43
N ALA A 32 -49.73 -28.31 -9.50
CA ALA A 32 -49.71 -29.08 -8.28
C ALA A 32 -49.59 -30.57 -8.64
N ALA A 33 -48.64 -31.26 -8.01
CA ALA A 33 -48.38 -32.65 -8.29
C ALA A 33 -49.16 -33.51 -7.30
N THR A 34 -49.97 -34.42 -7.82
CA THR A 34 -50.66 -35.42 -6.99
C THR A 34 -49.74 -36.61 -6.78
N ILE A 35 -49.30 -36.83 -5.55
CA ILE A 35 -48.42 -37.93 -5.17
C ILE A 35 -49.29 -39.18 -4.92
N PRO A 36 -48.93 -40.36 -5.45
CA PRO A 36 -49.69 -41.56 -5.18
C PRO A 36 -49.58 -42.01 -3.72
N PRO A 37 -50.64 -42.60 -3.15
CA PRO A 37 -50.57 -43.23 -1.84
C PRO A 37 -49.46 -44.28 -1.79
N VAL A 38 -48.79 -44.37 -0.64
CA VAL A 38 -47.70 -45.31 -0.39
C VAL A 38 -48.15 -46.33 0.64
N PHE A 39 -48.08 -47.61 0.28
CA PHE A 39 -48.29 -48.72 1.20
C PHE A 39 -47.14 -48.78 2.23
N GLU A 40 -47.47 -48.71 3.51
CA GLU A 40 -46.50 -48.75 4.61
C GLU A 40 -46.38 -50.17 5.18
N SER A 41 -47.50 -50.74 5.66
CA SER A 41 -47.53 -52.11 6.17
C SER A 41 -48.96 -52.69 6.22
N ALA A 42 -49.07 -53.99 6.53
CA ALA A 42 -50.35 -54.65 6.71
C ALA A 42 -50.32 -55.62 7.91
N THR A 43 -51.49 -55.87 8.48
CA THR A 43 -51.75 -56.92 9.46
C THR A 43 -52.87 -57.82 9.00
N HIS A 44 -52.87 -59.04 9.51
CA HIS A 44 -53.87 -60.05 9.21
C HIS A 44 -54.31 -60.71 10.52
N ALA A 45 -55.58 -61.06 10.59
CA ALA A 45 -56.13 -61.89 11.64
C ALA A 45 -57.22 -62.80 11.05
N ASP A 46 -57.32 -64.02 11.55
CA ASP A 46 -58.42 -64.93 11.24
C ASP A 46 -58.84 -65.71 12.50
N THR A 47 -59.97 -66.40 12.43
CA THR A 47 -60.44 -67.27 13.52
C THR A 47 -59.80 -68.67 13.49
N LEU A 48 -58.83 -68.89 12.59
CA LEU A 48 -58.19 -70.18 12.32
C LEU A 48 -59.24 -71.30 12.16
N LEU A 49 -59.18 -72.33 13.00
CA LEU A 49 -60.06 -73.50 12.96
C LEU A 49 -61.40 -73.29 13.69
N ASN A 50 -61.57 -72.17 14.39
CA ASN A 50 -62.72 -71.95 15.25
C ASN A 50 -63.74 -71.07 14.53
N GLU A 51 -65.02 -71.38 14.73
CA GLU A 51 -66.09 -70.41 14.54
C GLU A 51 -66.14 -69.54 15.79
N LEU A 52 -65.94 -68.23 15.63
CA LEU A 52 -65.97 -67.27 16.73
C LEU A 52 -66.94 -66.15 16.39
N SER A 53 -67.55 -65.57 17.42
CA SER A 53 -68.38 -64.36 17.29
C SER A 53 -67.53 -63.08 17.38
N SER A 54 -66.21 -63.19 17.46
CA SER A 54 -65.30 -62.05 17.51
C SER A 54 -63.92 -62.34 16.95
N LEU A 55 -63.29 -61.32 16.34
CA LEU A 55 -61.91 -61.37 15.84
C LEU A 55 -61.15 -60.10 16.24
N ASN A 56 -59.96 -60.25 16.82
CA ASN A 56 -59.06 -59.12 17.11
C ASN A 56 -58.06 -58.93 15.97
N ILE A 57 -58.09 -57.77 15.32
CA ILE A 57 -57.12 -57.38 14.30
C ILE A 57 -56.21 -56.28 14.83
N SER A 58 -54.91 -56.52 14.86
CA SER A 58 -53.91 -55.54 15.29
C SER A 58 -53.82 -54.38 14.30
N VAL A 59 -53.68 -53.16 14.79
CA VAL A 59 -53.35 -52.01 13.93
C VAL A 59 -51.90 -52.16 13.44
N PRO A 60 -51.60 -51.94 12.16
CA PRO A 60 -50.23 -52.04 11.65
C PRO A 60 -49.27 -51.14 12.43
N ALA A 61 -48.12 -51.69 12.84
CA ALA A 61 -47.23 -51.02 13.81
C ALA A 61 -46.59 -49.72 13.31
N THR A 62 -46.64 -49.46 11.99
CA THR A 62 -46.11 -48.24 11.35
C THR A 62 -47.10 -47.08 11.31
N THR A 63 -48.35 -47.32 11.67
CA THR A 63 -49.45 -46.36 11.50
C THR A 63 -49.15 -45.05 12.24
N GLN A 64 -49.23 -43.94 11.51
CA GLN A 64 -49.11 -42.59 12.06
C GLN A 64 -50.45 -41.86 11.99
N ASN A 65 -50.61 -40.83 12.83
CA ASN A 65 -51.78 -39.95 12.72
C ASN A 65 -51.80 -39.31 11.31
N GLY A 66 -52.94 -39.43 10.63
CA GLY A 66 -53.12 -38.95 9.25
C GLY A 66 -52.82 -39.98 8.16
N ASP A 67 -52.31 -41.16 8.50
CA ASP A 67 -52.32 -42.29 7.57
C ASP A 67 -53.77 -42.82 7.39
N VAL A 68 -54.08 -43.43 6.25
CA VAL A 68 -55.39 -44.03 5.96
C VAL A 68 -55.29 -45.54 6.06
N LEU A 69 -56.04 -46.09 7.01
CA LEU A 69 -56.19 -47.52 7.18
C LEU A 69 -57.31 -48.05 6.29
N VAL A 70 -57.05 -49.15 5.60
CA VAL A 70 -58.04 -49.89 4.79
C VAL A 70 -58.21 -51.27 5.36
N LEU A 71 -59.46 -51.67 5.61
CA LEU A 71 -59.79 -52.95 6.21
C LEU A 71 -60.65 -53.76 5.25
N PHE A 72 -60.13 -54.91 4.82
CA PHE A 72 -60.86 -55.92 4.06
C PHE A 72 -61.27 -57.05 5.00
N ILE A 73 -62.54 -57.45 4.97
CA ILE A 73 -63.11 -58.46 5.87
C ILE A 73 -63.88 -59.49 5.05
N GLU A 74 -63.61 -60.74 5.34
CA GLU A 74 -64.28 -61.91 4.81
C GLU A 74 -64.98 -62.66 5.94
N SER A 75 -66.26 -63.03 5.76
CA SER A 75 -67.03 -63.79 6.74
C SER A 75 -67.92 -64.85 6.10
N ALA A 76 -68.14 -65.95 6.81
CA ALA A 76 -68.96 -67.08 6.35
C ALA A 76 -70.49 -66.87 6.44
N ASN A 77 -70.95 -65.70 6.91
CA ASN A 77 -72.35 -65.25 6.82
C ASN A 77 -72.44 -63.82 6.25
N VAL A 78 -73.67 -63.39 5.97
CA VAL A 78 -74.01 -62.14 5.23
C VAL A 78 -74.25 -60.91 6.11
N GLU A 79 -73.59 -60.83 7.27
CA GLU A 79 -73.76 -59.72 8.22
C GLU A 79 -72.48 -58.88 8.33
N ASP A 80 -72.63 -57.58 8.58
CA ASP A 80 -71.49 -56.70 8.83
C ASP A 80 -71.02 -56.81 10.28
N PRO A 81 -69.70 -56.70 10.54
CA PRO A 81 -69.17 -56.70 11.90
C PRO A 81 -69.55 -55.43 12.68
N GLY A 82 -69.84 -55.61 13.96
CA GLY A 82 -69.74 -54.55 14.97
C GLY A 82 -68.29 -54.27 15.38
N GLY A 83 -68.10 -53.26 16.24
CA GLY A 83 -66.77 -52.90 16.77
C GLY A 83 -65.95 -51.94 15.90
N LEU A 84 -66.51 -51.48 14.77
CA LEU A 84 -65.88 -50.58 13.80
C LEU A 84 -66.29 -49.09 13.99
N SER A 85 -66.39 -48.62 15.23
CA SER A 85 -66.69 -47.21 15.49
C SER A 85 -65.60 -46.31 14.90
N GLY A 86 -65.99 -45.28 14.12
CA GLY A 86 -65.07 -44.38 13.43
C GLY A 86 -64.62 -44.84 12.06
N TRP A 87 -64.85 -46.11 11.69
CA TRP A 87 -64.60 -46.61 10.34
C TRP A 87 -65.76 -46.26 9.41
N THR A 88 -65.44 -45.99 8.16
CA THR A 88 -66.42 -45.78 7.09
C THR A 88 -66.44 -47.01 6.20
N LYS A 89 -67.63 -47.61 6.04
CA LYS A 89 -67.82 -48.71 5.11
C LYS A 89 -67.72 -48.21 3.67
N VAL A 90 -66.95 -48.90 2.84
CA VAL A 90 -66.80 -48.60 1.41
C VAL A 90 -67.78 -49.45 0.61
N ASP A 91 -67.59 -50.77 0.62
CA ASP A 91 -68.43 -51.72 -0.13
C ASP A 91 -68.61 -53.04 0.62
N SER A 92 -69.64 -53.78 0.24
CA SER A 92 -69.82 -55.18 0.61
C SER A 92 -70.64 -55.92 -0.43
N GLY A 93 -70.38 -57.22 -0.58
CA GLY A 93 -71.17 -58.12 -1.40
C GLY A 93 -71.29 -59.50 -0.78
N ASP A 94 -72.27 -60.25 -1.26
CA ASP A 94 -72.62 -61.57 -0.72
C ASP A 94 -72.64 -62.61 -1.85
N ALA A 95 -71.98 -63.75 -1.65
CA ALA A 95 -72.11 -64.91 -2.52
C ALA A 95 -72.95 -65.98 -1.81
N GLY A 96 -74.25 -66.00 -2.14
CA GLY A 96 -75.24 -66.78 -1.42
C GLY A 96 -75.37 -66.32 0.04
N SER A 97 -75.63 -67.26 0.95
CA SER A 97 -75.68 -66.99 2.39
C SER A 97 -74.38 -67.30 3.12
N SER A 98 -73.32 -67.69 2.40
CA SER A 98 -72.14 -68.36 2.97
C SER A 98 -70.83 -67.61 2.82
N LEU A 99 -70.85 -66.46 2.17
CA LEU A 99 -69.66 -65.62 1.99
C LEU A 99 -70.11 -64.17 1.89
N ARG A 100 -69.53 -63.33 2.73
CA ARG A 100 -69.54 -61.88 2.59
C ARG A 100 -68.12 -61.36 2.50
N GLY A 101 -67.89 -60.55 1.48
CA GLY A 101 -66.69 -59.72 1.37
C GLY A 101 -67.07 -58.27 1.64
N SER A 102 -66.30 -57.58 2.47
CA SER A 102 -66.54 -56.17 2.78
C SER A 102 -65.24 -55.38 2.92
N SER A 103 -65.32 -54.07 2.69
CA SER A 103 -64.20 -53.14 2.77
C SER A 103 -64.56 -51.87 3.52
N TYR A 104 -63.63 -51.33 4.29
CA TYR A 104 -63.77 -50.15 5.13
C TYR A 104 -62.52 -49.29 5.06
N TYR A 105 -62.63 -48.00 5.38
CA TYR A 105 -61.48 -47.13 5.63
C TYR A 105 -61.62 -46.33 6.93
N HIS A 106 -60.49 -45.91 7.48
CA HIS A 106 -60.40 -45.00 8.62
C HIS A 106 -59.18 -44.08 8.48
N VAL A 107 -59.31 -42.81 8.88
CA VAL A 107 -58.17 -41.89 8.95
C VAL A 107 -57.59 -41.98 10.36
N ALA A 108 -56.38 -42.54 10.49
CA ALA A 108 -55.76 -42.84 11.77
C ALA A 108 -55.62 -41.57 12.63
N SER A 109 -56.11 -41.65 13.87
CA SER A 109 -56.10 -40.51 14.80
C SER A 109 -55.85 -40.97 16.23
N SER A 110 -54.64 -41.50 16.45
CA SER A 110 -54.19 -42.14 17.69
C SER A 110 -54.90 -43.45 17.97
N GLU A 111 -54.59 -44.42 17.10
CA GLU A 111 -55.24 -45.71 17.05
C GLU A 111 -54.96 -46.59 18.27
N PRO A 112 -55.92 -47.46 18.66
CA PRO A 112 -55.67 -48.51 19.64
C PRO A 112 -54.69 -49.55 19.08
N ALA A 113 -54.16 -50.42 19.94
CA ALA A 113 -53.26 -51.50 19.49
C ALA A 113 -53.98 -52.52 18.57
N SER A 114 -55.30 -52.68 18.72
CA SER A 114 -56.12 -53.58 17.92
C SER A 114 -57.59 -53.15 17.91
N TYR A 115 -58.32 -53.52 16.86
CA TYR A 115 -59.77 -53.44 16.78
C TYR A 115 -60.40 -54.83 16.98
N THR A 116 -61.53 -54.88 17.70
CA THR A 116 -62.29 -56.13 17.93
C THR A 116 -63.53 -56.13 17.04
N LEU A 117 -63.54 -56.96 16.00
CA LEU A 117 -64.72 -57.23 15.19
C LEU A 117 -65.66 -58.14 15.97
N THR A 118 -66.96 -57.85 15.97
CA THR A 118 -67.97 -58.66 16.69
C THR A 118 -69.15 -59.01 15.80
N TYR A 119 -69.62 -60.24 15.88
CA TYR A 119 -70.77 -60.77 15.14
C TYR A 119 -71.79 -61.38 16.11
N PRO A 120 -73.08 -61.41 15.75
CA PRO A 120 -74.10 -62.00 16.62
C PRO A 120 -74.01 -63.53 16.67
N ASP A 121 -73.56 -64.17 15.59
CA ASP A 121 -73.35 -65.62 15.49
C ASP A 121 -71.86 -65.98 15.41
N ILE A 122 -71.53 -67.21 15.80
CA ILE A 122 -70.18 -67.76 15.60
C ILE A 122 -69.99 -68.10 14.13
N GLN A 123 -68.84 -67.72 13.57
CA GLN A 123 -68.54 -67.97 12.15
C GLN A 123 -67.02 -67.92 11.88
N HIS A 124 -66.62 -68.35 10.69
CA HIS A 124 -65.27 -68.07 10.19
C HIS A 124 -65.16 -66.61 9.77
N ILE A 125 -64.11 -65.94 10.24
CA ILE A 125 -63.82 -64.54 9.95
C ILE A 125 -62.35 -64.43 9.57
N SER A 126 -62.07 -63.69 8.50
CA SER A 126 -60.73 -63.22 8.16
C SER A 126 -60.75 -61.73 7.94
N ALA A 127 -59.68 -61.05 8.33
CA ALA A 127 -59.53 -59.62 8.12
C ALA A 127 -58.08 -59.24 7.81
N PHE A 128 -57.93 -58.27 6.92
CA PHE A 128 -56.66 -57.64 6.58
C PHE A 128 -56.77 -56.14 6.75
N MET A 129 -55.83 -55.54 7.49
CA MET A 129 -55.74 -54.10 7.67
C MET A 129 -54.46 -53.60 7.03
N LEU A 130 -54.57 -52.63 6.13
CA LEU A 130 -53.46 -52.05 5.37
C LEU A 130 -53.32 -50.56 5.74
N ASP A 131 -52.08 -50.11 5.87
CA ASP A 131 -51.70 -48.75 6.24
C ASP A 131 -51.14 -47.99 5.02
N TYR A 132 -51.72 -46.84 4.69
CA TYR A 132 -51.31 -46.00 3.56
C TYR A 132 -51.02 -44.56 3.96
N ARG A 133 -49.87 -44.04 3.51
CA ARG A 133 -49.50 -42.64 3.63
C ARG A 133 -49.71 -41.87 2.33
N GLY A 134 -49.98 -40.56 2.43
CA GLY A 134 -50.10 -39.69 1.26
C GLY A 134 -51.47 -39.75 0.58
N VAL A 135 -52.48 -40.19 1.32
CA VAL A 135 -53.90 -40.16 0.89
C VAL A 135 -54.50 -38.80 1.25
N ASP A 136 -55.42 -38.30 0.42
CA ASP A 136 -56.24 -37.14 0.76
C ASP A 136 -57.20 -37.49 1.91
N THR A 137 -56.87 -37.07 3.13
CA THR A 137 -57.66 -37.40 4.33
C THR A 137 -59.00 -36.70 4.41
N SER A 138 -59.25 -35.69 3.56
CA SER A 138 -60.54 -35.00 3.50
C SER A 138 -61.54 -35.70 2.58
N ASP A 139 -61.05 -36.42 1.56
CA ASP A 139 -61.84 -37.21 0.63
C ASP A 139 -61.05 -38.45 0.14
N PRO A 140 -60.92 -39.51 1.00
CA PRO A 140 -59.93 -40.57 0.79
C PRO A 140 -60.22 -41.54 -0.34
N ILE A 141 -61.49 -41.68 -0.77
CA ILE A 141 -61.92 -42.67 -1.76
C ILE A 141 -62.33 -41.94 -3.05
N SER A 142 -61.66 -42.21 -4.17
CA SER A 142 -62.02 -41.63 -5.48
C SER A 142 -62.98 -42.49 -6.30
N ALA A 143 -62.92 -43.80 -6.13
CA ALA A 143 -63.80 -44.78 -6.76
C ALA A 143 -63.88 -46.05 -5.91
N HIS A 144 -64.98 -46.79 -6.01
CA HIS A 144 -65.13 -48.09 -5.36
C HIS A 144 -66.19 -48.94 -6.08
N GLY A 145 -66.21 -50.25 -5.83
CA GLY A 145 -67.22 -51.14 -6.37
C GLY A 145 -67.15 -52.55 -5.79
N VAL A 146 -68.15 -53.35 -6.14
CA VAL A 146 -68.23 -54.76 -5.73
C VAL A 146 -68.79 -55.66 -6.83
N VAL A 147 -68.25 -56.87 -6.93
CA VAL A 147 -68.81 -57.98 -7.73
C VAL A 147 -68.97 -59.18 -6.83
N SER A 148 -70.11 -59.86 -6.93
CA SER A 148 -70.38 -61.11 -6.22
C SER A 148 -70.75 -62.21 -7.21
N ASN A 149 -70.29 -63.43 -6.93
CA ASN A 149 -70.59 -64.60 -7.74
C ASN A 149 -70.86 -65.80 -6.82
N ASP A 150 -72.12 -66.21 -6.77
CA ASP A 150 -72.63 -67.37 -6.02
C ASP A 150 -72.60 -68.67 -6.84
N ILE A 151 -72.03 -68.63 -8.05
CA ILE A 151 -71.80 -69.79 -8.90
C ILE A 151 -70.33 -70.19 -8.82
N ASP A 152 -70.08 -71.48 -8.56
CA ASP A 152 -68.77 -72.11 -8.55
C ASP A 152 -67.96 -71.78 -9.81
N SER A 153 -66.83 -71.09 -9.63
CA SER A 153 -65.96 -70.62 -10.71
C SER A 153 -64.47 -70.77 -10.35
N LEU A 154 -63.62 -70.94 -11.36
CA LEU A 154 -62.15 -70.87 -11.21
C LEU A 154 -61.62 -69.43 -11.36
N THR A 155 -62.47 -68.49 -11.74
CA THR A 155 -62.10 -67.10 -12.02
C THR A 155 -62.93 -66.17 -11.16
N ILE A 156 -62.25 -65.24 -10.47
CA ILE A 156 -62.86 -64.21 -9.65
C ILE A 156 -62.71 -62.88 -10.37
N ALA A 157 -63.82 -62.32 -10.87
CA ALA A 157 -63.82 -61.03 -11.54
C ALA A 157 -63.89 -59.89 -10.53
N SER A 158 -63.14 -58.81 -10.79
CA SER A 158 -63.29 -57.54 -10.07
C SER A 158 -64.26 -56.59 -10.80
N PRO A 159 -64.88 -55.63 -10.10
CA PRO A 159 -65.68 -54.57 -10.72
C PRO A 159 -64.83 -53.65 -11.63
N THR A 160 -65.49 -52.96 -12.55
CA THR A 160 -64.88 -51.82 -13.27
C THR A 160 -65.09 -50.55 -12.48
N LEU A 161 -63.98 -49.86 -12.19
CA LEU A 161 -64.00 -48.59 -11.47
C LEU A 161 -64.00 -47.41 -12.45
N SER A 162 -64.90 -46.46 -12.22
CA SER A 162 -64.92 -45.16 -12.90
C SER A 162 -64.55 -44.05 -11.92
N GLY A 163 -63.74 -43.09 -12.35
CA GLY A 163 -63.32 -41.96 -11.51
C GLY A 163 -61.95 -42.10 -10.84
N VAL A 164 -61.20 -43.17 -11.16
CA VAL A 164 -59.83 -43.38 -10.67
C VAL A 164 -58.88 -42.33 -11.29
N GLY A 165 -58.21 -41.55 -10.46
CA GLY A 165 -57.15 -40.63 -10.85
C GLY A 165 -55.86 -41.37 -11.22
N ALA A 166 -55.02 -40.76 -12.06
CA ALA A 166 -53.78 -41.36 -12.53
C ALA A 166 -52.77 -41.70 -11.41
N SER A 167 -52.87 -41.00 -10.27
CA SER A 167 -52.05 -41.22 -9.08
C SER A 167 -52.78 -41.99 -7.98
N ASP A 168 -54.02 -42.42 -8.17
CA ASP A 168 -54.76 -43.11 -7.11
C ASP A 168 -54.26 -44.55 -6.95
N ALA A 169 -54.19 -45.04 -5.71
CA ALA A 169 -53.84 -46.44 -5.44
C ALA A 169 -55.11 -47.28 -5.45
N VAL A 170 -55.26 -48.17 -6.43
CA VAL A 170 -56.41 -49.07 -6.53
C VAL A 170 -56.12 -50.36 -5.80
N LEU A 171 -56.95 -50.71 -4.83
CA LEU A 171 -56.92 -51.95 -4.09
C LEU A 171 -58.12 -52.82 -4.46
N ILE A 172 -57.88 -54.13 -4.57
CA ILE A 172 -58.94 -55.12 -4.76
C ILE A 172 -58.74 -56.23 -3.74
N GLY A 173 -59.75 -56.44 -2.90
CA GLY A 173 -59.87 -57.62 -2.04
C GLY A 173 -60.73 -58.65 -2.74
N PHE A 174 -60.11 -59.75 -3.17
CA PHE A 174 -60.75 -60.94 -3.71
C PHE A 174 -61.01 -61.92 -2.56
N HIS A 175 -62.27 -62.05 -2.17
CA HIS A 175 -62.75 -62.96 -1.12
C HIS A 175 -63.38 -64.19 -1.77
N ALA A 176 -63.12 -65.37 -1.24
CA ALA A 176 -63.48 -66.61 -1.90
C ALA A 176 -63.80 -67.74 -0.92
N ARG A 177 -64.82 -68.52 -1.25
CA ARG A 177 -65.23 -69.72 -0.53
C ARG A 177 -65.16 -70.96 -1.41
N GLY A 178 -64.35 -71.94 -1.01
CA GLY A 178 -64.16 -73.20 -1.73
C GLY A 178 -65.30 -74.21 -1.55
N VAL A 179 -65.56 -75.03 -2.58
CA VAL A 179 -66.43 -76.22 -2.50
C VAL A 179 -65.72 -77.38 -1.78
N PRO A 180 -66.45 -78.36 -1.20
CA PRO A 180 -66.03 -78.97 0.06
C PRO A 180 -64.73 -79.77 -0.11
N VAL A 181 -63.73 -79.34 0.66
CA VAL A 181 -62.45 -79.98 0.95
C VAL A 181 -61.35 -79.79 -0.12
N GLY A 182 -60.57 -78.71 0.03
CA GLY A 182 -59.28 -78.55 -0.64
C GLY A 182 -58.56 -77.26 -0.25
N ILE A 183 -57.23 -77.35 -0.09
CA ILE A 183 -56.35 -76.17 -0.04
C ILE A 183 -56.54 -75.40 -1.34
N PHE A 184 -56.84 -74.11 -1.27
CA PHE A 184 -56.86 -73.27 -2.46
C PHE A 184 -55.93 -72.08 -2.37
N THR A 185 -55.32 -71.78 -3.51
CA THR A 185 -54.46 -70.61 -3.73
C THR A 185 -55.13 -69.72 -4.74
N LEU A 186 -55.08 -68.41 -4.51
CA LEU A 186 -55.44 -67.42 -5.51
C LEU A 186 -54.17 -67.02 -6.25
N ILE A 187 -54.26 -66.87 -7.56
CA ILE A 187 -53.15 -66.41 -8.40
C ILE A 187 -53.45 -64.96 -8.76
N PRO A 188 -52.67 -63.99 -8.23
CA PRO A 188 -52.84 -62.57 -8.52
C PRO A 188 -52.80 -62.28 -10.03
N PRO A 189 -53.50 -61.24 -10.49
CA PRO A 189 -53.49 -60.87 -11.90
C PRO A 189 -52.13 -60.30 -12.31
N SER A 190 -51.70 -60.58 -13.54
CA SER A 190 -50.43 -60.06 -14.06
C SER A 190 -50.40 -58.54 -14.05
N GLY A 191 -49.32 -57.94 -13.53
CA GLY A 191 -49.15 -56.48 -13.47
C GLY A 191 -49.82 -55.80 -12.28
N TRP A 192 -50.39 -56.58 -11.36
CA TRP A 192 -50.83 -56.11 -10.04
C TRP A 192 -49.88 -56.64 -8.96
N THR A 193 -49.67 -55.84 -7.92
CA THR A 193 -48.82 -56.20 -6.79
C THR A 193 -49.68 -56.83 -5.70
N GLU A 194 -49.40 -58.07 -5.33
CA GLU A 194 -50.02 -58.73 -4.18
C GLU A 194 -49.52 -58.08 -2.88
N ARG A 195 -50.45 -57.60 -2.06
CA ARG A 195 -50.18 -56.97 -0.76
C ARG A 195 -50.34 -57.93 0.39
N ALA A 196 -51.34 -58.80 0.29
CA ALA A 196 -51.59 -59.82 1.28
C ALA A 196 -52.37 -60.97 0.65
N GLN A 197 -52.16 -62.17 1.16
CA GLN A 197 -52.96 -63.32 0.80
C GLN A 197 -53.06 -64.26 1.99
N GLN A 198 -54.26 -64.80 2.19
CA GLN A 198 -54.49 -65.93 3.07
C GLN A 198 -54.63 -67.17 2.22
N VAL A 199 -53.66 -68.08 2.30
CA VAL A 199 -53.78 -69.43 1.74
C VAL A 199 -54.44 -70.34 2.77
N THR A 200 -55.46 -71.09 2.36
CA THR A 200 -56.14 -72.04 3.23
C THR A 200 -55.35 -73.34 3.29
N ASN A 201 -54.46 -73.52 4.27
CA ASN A 201 -53.71 -74.77 4.44
C ASN A 201 -54.37 -75.79 5.40
N SER A 202 -55.56 -75.46 5.90
CA SER A 202 -56.24 -76.22 6.94
C SER A 202 -57.28 -77.18 6.36
N PRO A 203 -57.21 -78.48 6.69
CA PRO A 203 -58.29 -79.44 6.42
C PRO A 203 -59.62 -79.07 7.11
N ASN A 204 -59.60 -78.15 8.07
CA ASN A 204 -60.69 -77.85 9.01
C ASN A 204 -61.15 -76.39 8.99
N ASN A 205 -60.55 -75.51 8.18
CA ASN A 205 -61.14 -74.23 7.74
C ASN A 205 -61.01 -74.12 6.21
N PRO A 206 -61.68 -75.00 5.44
CA PRO A 206 -61.56 -75.05 3.99
C PRO A 206 -62.40 -73.98 3.27
N ASP A 207 -63.12 -73.15 4.03
CA ASP A 207 -64.32 -72.47 3.53
C ASP A 207 -64.12 -71.02 3.14
N ILE A 208 -63.07 -70.30 3.58
CA ILE A 208 -62.88 -68.89 3.22
C ILE A 208 -61.40 -68.52 3.05
N GLY A 209 -61.09 -67.65 2.09
CA GLY A 209 -59.74 -67.15 1.83
C GLY A 209 -59.75 -65.92 0.93
N ALA A 210 -58.80 -65.01 1.18
CA ALA A 210 -58.72 -63.75 0.46
C ALA A 210 -57.33 -63.43 -0.10
N SER A 211 -57.32 -62.66 -1.18
CA SER A 211 -56.14 -62.05 -1.81
C SER A 211 -56.38 -60.56 -1.97
N ILE A 212 -55.37 -59.76 -1.64
CA ILE A 212 -55.43 -58.30 -1.76
C ILE A 212 -54.33 -57.86 -2.70
N VAL A 213 -54.74 -57.21 -3.79
CA VAL A 213 -53.83 -56.72 -4.82
C VAL A 213 -53.96 -55.22 -5.02
N GLU A 214 -52.87 -54.60 -5.47
CA GLU A 214 -52.80 -53.16 -5.71
C GLU A 214 -52.21 -52.81 -7.08
N LYS A 215 -52.70 -51.72 -7.68
CA LYS A 215 -52.11 -51.04 -8.83
C LYS A 215 -52.38 -49.53 -8.76
N VAL A 216 -51.38 -48.72 -9.09
CA VAL A 216 -51.55 -47.26 -9.21
C VAL A 216 -52.22 -46.91 -10.55
N GLY A 217 -53.26 -46.08 -10.51
CA GLY A 217 -53.99 -45.58 -11.68
C GLY A 217 -54.70 -46.66 -12.51
N GLY A 218 -54.94 -47.84 -11.95
CA GLY A 218 -55.54 -48.97 -12.67
C GLY A 218 -57.06 -48.85 -12.79
N THR A 219 -57.57 -48.49 -13.97
CA THR A 219 -59.02 -48.63 -14.29
C THR A 219 -59.38 -49.99 -14.87
N ASP A 220 -58.39 -50.86 -15.05
CA ASP A 220 -58.57 -52.22 -15.55
C ASP A 220 -59.38 -53.04 -14.51
N SER A 221 -60.22 -53.96 -14.98
CA SER A 221 -60.92 -54.95 -14.12
C SER A 221 -60.21 -56.29 -14.20
N PRO A 222 -59.09 -56.49 -13.49
CA PRO A 222 -58.39 -57.76 -13.54
C PRO A 222 -59.23 -58.87 -12.91
N SER A 223 -58.96 -60.11 -13.30
CA SER A 223 -59.52 -61.29 -12.64
C SER A 223 -58.41 -62.11 -12.00
N GLU A 224 -58.68 -62.66 -10.82
CA GLU A 224 -57.83 -63.67 -10.20
C GLU A 224 -58.26 -65.09 -10.60
N THR A 225 -57.32 -66.02 -10.53
CA THR A 225 -57.59 -67.45 -10.79
C THR A 225 -57.45 -68.25 -9.49
N ALA A 226 -58.48 -69.00 -9.13
CA ALA A 226 -58.46 -69.93 -8.00
C ALA A 226 -58.01 -71.34 -8.44
N SER A 227 -57.30 -72.05 -7.57
CA SER A 227 -56.85 -73.43 -7.86
C SER A 227 -57.96 -74.49 -7.76
N ILE A 228 -59.12 -74.14 -7.18
CA ILE A 228 -60.34 -74.96 -7.10
C ILE A 228 -61.56 -74.09 -7.42
N LEU A 229 -62.72 -74.71 -7.60
CA LEU A 229 -63.99 -74.00 -7.75
C LEU A 229 -64.35 -73.27 -6.45
N VAL A 230 -64.64 -71.97 -6.58
CA VAL A 230 -65.02 -71.10 -5.46
C VAL A 230 -66.27 -70.29 -5.80
N THR A 231 -67.04 -69.94 -4.77
CA THR A 231 -67.92 -68.76 -4.78
C THR A 231 -67.09 -67.56 -4.32
N SER A 232 -67.43 -66.34 -4.74
CA SER A 232 -66.53 -65.21 -4.52
C SER A 232 -67.22 -63.86 -4.42
N VAL A 233 -66.56 -62.95 -3.71
CA VAL A 233 -66.89 -61.52 -3.65
C VAL A 233 -65.60 -60.75 -3.87
N ALA A 234 -65.58 -59.81 -4.82
CA ALA A 234 -64.47 -58.89 -5.03
C ALA A 234 -64.92 -57.48 -4.67
N THR A 235 -64.33 -56.90 -3.63
CA THR A 235 -64.51 -55.49 -3.26
C THR A 235 -63.30 -54.70 -3.71
N SER A 236 -63.50 -53.58 -4.40
CA SER A 236 -62.40 -52.70 -4.81
C SER A 236 -62.63 -51.26 -4.40
N LEU A 237 -61.52 -50.54 -4.18
CA LEU A 237 -61.51 -49.12 -3.84
C LEU A 237 -60.26 -48.47 -4.38
N ALA A 238 -60.35 -47.19 -4.70
CA ALA A 238 -59.23 -46.35 -5.13
C ALA A 238 -58.97 -45.28 -4.07
N LEU A 239 -57.80 -45.33 -3.45
CA LEU A 239 -57.33 -44.32 -2.50
C LEU A 239 -56.84 -43.09 -3.27
N ARG A 240 -57.40 -41.92 -2.94
CA ARG A 240 -57.06 -40.66 -3.60
C ARG A 240 -55.70 -40.15 -3.16
N GLY A 241 -54.79 -39.90 -4.11
CA GLY A 241 -53.50 -39.30 -3.81
C GLY A 241 -53.59 -37.84 -3.32
N VAL A 242 -52.69 -37.42 -2.44
CA VAL A 242 -52.63 -36.03 -1.95
C VAL A 242 -51.99 -35.10 -2.99
N THR A 243 -52.57 -33.90 -3.14
CA THR A 243 -52.02 -32.85 -4.01
C THR A 243 -51.08 -31.94 -3.23
N VAL A 244 -49.80 -31.87 -3.62
CA VAL A 244 -48.83 -30.96 -3.04
C VAL A 244 -48.49 -29.82 -4.00
N ASN A 245 -48.42 -28.60 -3.47
CA ASN A 245 -47.88 -27.46 -4.20
C ASN A 245 -46.34 -27.55 -4.18
N PRO A 246 -45.67 -27.53 -5.34
CA PRO A 246 -44.21 -27.56 -5.37
C PRO A 246 -43.62 -26.30 -4.73
N THR A 247 -42.49 -26.46 -4.05
CA THR A 247 -41.67 -25.35 -3.55
C THR A 247 -40.38 -25.24 -4.35
N GLY A 248 -39.69 -24.11 -4.25
CA GLY A 248 -38.39 -23.87 -4.85
C GLY A 248 -37.49 -23.06 -3.94
N GLY A 249 -36.37 -22.61 -4.50
CA GLY A 249 -35.37 -21.79 -3.81
C GLY A 249 -34.99 -20.52 -4.54
N LEU A 250 -34.45 -19.57 -3.78
CA LEU A 250 -33.76 -18.38 -4.26
C LEU A 250 -32.39 -18.30 -3.57
N THR A 251 -31.32 -18.20 -4.34
CA THR A 251 -29.99 -17.90 -3.80
C THR A 251 -29.60 -16.47 -4.16
N VAL A 252 -29.28 -15.66 -3.16
CA VAL A 252 -28.70 -14.32 -3.37
C VAL A 252 -27.19 -14.43 -3.27
N THR A 253 -26.48 -14.10 -4.35
CA THR A 253 -25.02 -14.14 -4.43
C THR A 253 -24.46 -12.72 -4.45
N LYS A 254 -23.66 -12.34 -3.46
CA LYS A 254 -22.95 -11.06 -3.44
C LYS A 254 -21.61 -11.17 -4.17
N ALA A 255 -21.43 -10.35 -5.20
CA ALA A 255 -20.13 -10.06 -5.80
C ALA A 255 -19.64 -8.70 -5.30
N ALA A 256 -18.76 -8.69 -4.30
CA ALA A 256 -18.12 -7.48 -3.79
C ALA A 256 -16.71 -7.29 -4.38
N PRO A 257 -16.10 -6.10 -4.25
CA PRO A 257 -14.70 -5.90 -4.61
C PRO A 257 -13.79 -6.92 -3.91
N ALA A 258 -12.69 -7.28 -4.57
CA ALA A 258 -11.73 -8.22 -3.99
C ALA A 258 -11.24 -7.71 -2.62
N GLY A 259 -11.16 -8.61 -1.63
CA GLY A 259 -10.74 -8.25 -0.27
C GLY A 259 -11.70 -7.33 0.49
N SER A 260 -12.96 -7.17 0.01
CA SER A 260 -13.97 -6.38 0.70
C SER A 260 -14.30 -6.96 2.07
N THR A 261 -14.28 -6.11 3.09
CA THR A 261 -14.63 -6.46 4.49
C THR A 261 -15.97 -5.88 4.94
N VAL A 262 -16.66 -5.14 4.06
CA VAL A 262 -17.96 -4.53 4.31
C VAL A 262 -19.07 -5.59 4.38
N ALA A 263 -20.01 -5.39 5.30
CA ALA A 263 -21.25 -6.15 5.38
C ALA A 263 -22.31 -5.50 4.48
N PHE A 264 -22.90 -6.28 3.58
CA PHE A 264 -23.96 -5.85 2.67
C PHE A 264 -25.30 -6.41 3.16
N ASP A 265 -26.23 -5.53 3.51
CA ASP A 265 -27.54 -5.90 4.02
C ASP A 265 -28.55 -6.10 2.88
N PHE A 266 -29.27 -7.21 2.94
CA PHE A 266 -30.25 -7.62 1.95
C PHE A 266 -31.64 -7.75 2.55
N THR A 267 -32.65 -7.40 1.74
CA THR A 267 -34.06 -7.69 1.99
C THR A 267 -34.64 -8.35 0.76
N VAL A 268 -35.24 -9.53 0.92
CA VAL A 268 -35.96 -10.24 -0.13
C VAL A 268 -37.45 -10.27 0.20
N THR A 269 -38.25 -9.69 -0.69
CA THR A 269 -39.72 -9.65 -0.56
C THR A 269 -40.35 -10.57 -1.59
N CYS A 270 -41.13 -11.56 -1.15
CA CYS A 270 -41.78 -12.58 -1.95
C CYS A 270 -43.30 -12.47 -1.78
N SER A 271 -44.04 -12.32 -2.87
CA SER A 271 -45.49 -12.08 -2.81
C SER A 271 -46.27 -13.31 -2.33
N GLY A 272 -47.00 -13.18 -1.23
CA GLY A 272 -47.87 -14.26 -0.73
C GLY A 272 -47.16 -15.36 0.06
N ASP A 273 -45.85 -15.24 0.28
CA ASP A 273 -45.11 -16.12 1.19
C ASP A 273 -45.25 -15.59 2.65
N PRO A 274 -45.77 -16.39 3.59
CA PRO A 274 -45.95 -15.97 4.98
C PRO A 274 -44.63 -15.68 5.73
N ASN A 275 -43.50 -16.19 5.24
CA ASN A 275 -42.19 -15.97 5.85
C ASN A 275 -41.46 -14.73 5.30
N SER A 276 -42.06 -14.03 4.33
CA SER A 276 -41.50 -12.80 3.75
C SER A 276 -41.79 -11.57 4.61
N PRO A 277 -40.87 -10.59 4.74
CA PRO A 277 -39.57 -10.46 4.08
C PRO A 277 -38.42 -11.22 4.76
N TYR A 278 -37.48 -11.70 3.96
CA TYR A 278 -36.23 -12.28 4.44
C TYR A 278 -35.16 -11.20 4.55
N THR A 279 -34.51 -11.08 5.71
CA THR A 279 -33.42 -10.11 5.93
C THR A 279 -32.17 -10.83 6.39
N PHE A 280 -31.03 -10.52 5.78
CA PHE A 280 -29.73 -11.10 6.11
C PHE A 280 -28.60 -10.17 5.64
N HIS A 281 -27.36 -10.44 6.07
CA HIS A 281 -26.17 -9.75 5.57
C HIS A 281 -25.16 -10.73 4.99
N ILE A 282 -24.39 -10.26 4.01
CA ILE A 282 -23.23 -10.98 3.45
C ILE A 282 -22.01 -10.08 3.61
N THR A 283 -20.96 -10.57 4.26
CA THR A 283 -19.70 -9.83 4.39
C THR A 283 -18.76 -10.16 3.23
N GLY A 284 -18.30 -9.14 2.51
CA GLY A 284 -17.49 -9.33 1.30
C GLY A 284 -18.29 -10.03 0.20
N SER A 285 -17.70 -11.06 -0.42
CA SER A 285 -18.38 -11.89 -1.44
C SER A 285 -18.86 -13.19 -0.82
N GLY A 286 -20.06 -13.65 -1.20
CA GLY A 286 -20.65 -14.86 -0.64
C GLY A 286 -22.05 -15.12 -1.20
N SER A 287 -22.75 -16.11 -0.65
CA SER A 287 -24.11 -16.47 -1.08
C SER A 287 -24.99 -16.84 0.11
N HIS A 288 -26.28 -16.49 0.04
CA HIS A 288 -27.28 -16.84 1.02
C HIS A 288 -28.46 -17.56 0.32
N PRO A 289 -28.68 -18.85 0.60
CA PRO A 289 -29.81 -19.59 0.05
C PRO A 289 -31.09 -19.37 0.90
N ILE A 290 -32.23 -19.28 0.23
CA ILE A 290 -33.58 -19.27 0.81
C ILE A 290 -34.35 -20.42 0.15
N SER A 291 -34.94 -21.30 0.95
CA SER A 291 -35.67 -22.49 0.48
C SER A 291 -37.11 -22.52 1.00
N GLY A 292 -37.93 -23.40 0.41
CA GLY A 292 -39.32 -23.60 0.84
C GLY A 292 -40.29 -22.52 0.35
N ILE A 293 -39.84 -21.67 -0.59
CA ILE A 293 -40.70 -20.64 -1.20
C ILE A 293 -41.67 -21.34 -2.16
N PRO A 294 -42.99 -21.06 -2.13
CA PRO A 294 -43.93 -21.64 -3.09
C PRO A 294 -43.50 -21.37 -4.54
N ALA A 295 -43.52 -22.39 -5.39
CA ALA A 295 -43.12 -22.24 -6.78
C ALA A 295 -44.06 -21.28 -7.53
N GLY A 296 -43.50 -20.48 -8.44
CA GLY A 296 -44.23 -19.41 -9.14
C GLY A 296 -44.32 -18.09 -8.36
N THR A 297 -43.85 -18.05 -7.11
CA THR A 297 -43.80 -16.82 -6.31
C THR A 297 -42.83 -15.81 -6.94
N SER A 298 -43.27 -14.56 -7.07
CA SER A 298 -42.39 -13.45 -7.49
C SER A 298 -41.67 -12.87 -6.26
N CYS A 299 -40.34 -12.86 -6.31
CA CYS A 299 -39.47 -12.35 -5.26
C CYS A 299 -38.62 -11.18 -5.80
N THR A 300 -38.49 -10.11 -5.02
CA THR A 300 -37.63 -8.96 -5.31
C THR A 300 -36.51 -8.88 -4.28
N VAL A 301 -35.27 -8.87 -4.76
CA VAL A 301 -34.04 -8.69 -3.98
C VAL A 301 -33.68 -7.21 -3.95
N ALA A 302 -33.53 -6.66 -2.75
CA ALA A 302 -33.05 -5.30 -2.53
C ALA A 302 -31.80 -5.32 -1.63
N GLU A 303 -30.74 -4.64 -2.07
CA GLU A 303 -29.57 -4.35 -1.24
C GLU A 303 -29.67 -2.93 -0.68
N ALA A 304 -29.42 -2.76 0.62
CA ALA A 304 -29.23 -1.43 1.20
C ALA A 304 -27.94 -0.79 0.68
N SER A 305 -27.88 0.54 0.59
CA SER A 305 -26.65 1.20 0.14
C SER A 305 -25.49 0.91 1.12
N PRO A 306 -24.36 0.35 0.67
CA PRO A 306 -23.22 0.05 1.55
C PRO A 306 -22.37 1.29 1.87
N GLY A 307 -22.80 2.49 1.46
CA GLY A 307 -22.13 3.75 1.71
C GLY A 307 -21.75 4.54 0.45
N THR A 308 -21.19 5.74 0.64
CA THR A 308 -20.90 6.70 -0.43
C THR A 308 -19.78 6.27 -1.38
N ASN A 309 -18.88 5.40 -0.92
CA ASN A 309 -17.71 4.92 -1.65
C ASN A 309 -18.05 3.89 -2.74
N TYR A 310 -19.26 3.34 -2.73
CA TYR A 310 -19.69 2.32 -3.68
C TYR A 310 -20.57 2.91 -4.79
N ASN A 311 -20.51 2.28 -5.96
CA ASN A 311 -21.52 2.43 -6.99
C ASN A 311 -22.81 1.72 -6.56
N ALA A 312 -23.93 2.12 -7.16
CA ALA A 312 -25.21 1.45 -6.95
C ALA A 312 -25.12 -0.02 -7.34
N ALA A 313 -25.82 -0.87 -6.59
CA ALA A 313 -25.86 -2.30 -6.85
C ALA A 313 -26.46 -2.61 -8.23
N THR A 314 -25.86 -3.57 -8.95
CA THR A 314 -26.40 -4.11 -10.20
C THR A 314 -26.80 -5.57 -10.00
N TYR A 315 -27.93 -5.95 -10.59
CA TYR A 315 -28.55 -7.26 -10.38
C TYR A 315 -28.52 -8.07 -11.67
N SER A 316 -28.14 -9.35 -11.57
CA SER A 316 -28.15 -10.31 -12.68
C SER A 316 -28.78 -11.62 -12.23
N PRO A 317 -29.76 -12.19 -12.95
CA PRO A 317 -30.30 -11.68 -14.22
C PRO A 317 -31.16 -10.42 -14.05
N SER A 318 -31.86 -10.26 -12.92
CA SER A 318 -32.54 -9.02 -12.55
C SER A 318 -32.85 -9.01 -11.05
N ALA A 319 -33.29 -7.87 -10.50
CA ALA A 319 -33.64 -7.75 -9.08
C ALA A 319 -34.93 -8.50 -8.71
N SER A 320 -35.85 -8.70 -9.67
CA SER A 320 -37.11 -9.41 -9.46
C SER A 320 -37.13 -10.71 -10.26
N VAL A 321 -37.31 -11.83 -9.57
CA VAL A 321 -37.29 -13.17 -10.17
C VAL A 321 -38.51 -13.99 -9.75
N VAL A 322 -38.87 -14.98 -10.56
CA VAL A 322 -39.90 -15.96 -10.22
C VAL A 322 -39.21 -17.23 -9.74
N VAL A 323 -39.64 -17.78 -8.61
CA VAL A 323 -39.06 -19.00 -8.04
C VAL A 323 -39.52 -20.22 -8.85
N PRO A 324 -38.60 -21.03 -9.41
CA PRO A 324 -38.94 -22.23 -10.16
C PRO A 324 -39.38 -23.37 -9.23
N ALA A 325 -40.14 -24.34 -9.74
CA ALA A 325 -40.50 -25.53 -8.96
C ALA A 325 -39.35 -26.52 -8.85
N ASN A 326 -39.11 -27.01 -7.63
CA ASN A 326 -38.11 -28.01 -7.29
C ASN A 326 -36.68 -27.65 -7.75
N ASP A 327 -36.43 -26.35 -7.98
CA ASP A 327 -35.15 -25.81 -8.43
C ASP A 327 -34.87 -24.47 -7.72
N THR A 328 -33.67 -23.94 -7.89
CA THR A 328 -33.22 -22.70 -7.25
C THR A 328 -32.79 -21.68 -8.29
N VAL A 329 -33.44 -20.50 -8.28
CA VAL A 329 -32.97 -19.35 -9.07
C VAL A 329 -31.88 -18.60 -8.30
N THR A 330 -30.83 -18.15 -9.00
CA THR A 330 -29.76 -17.34 -8.39
C THR A 330 -29.82 -15.90 -8.88
N VAL A 331 -29.80 -14.94 -7.94
CA VAL A 331 -29.64 -13.50 -8.21
C VAL A 331 -28.27 -13.06 -7.72
N THR A 332 -27.42 -12.66 -8.65
CA THR A 332 -26.11 -12.07 -8.34
C THR A 332 -26.23 -10.56 -8.19
N VAL A 333 -25.84 -10.03 -7.03
CA VAL A 333 -25.83 -8.61 -6.71
C VAL A 333 -24.39 -8.11 -6.62
N THR A 334 -24.03 -7.20 -7.52
CA THR A 334 -22.66 -6.70 -7.69
C THR A 334 -22.55 -5.26 -7.24
N ASN A 335 -21.54 -4.95 -6.43
CA ASN A 335 -21.15 -3.58 -6.10
C ASN A 335 -19.68 -3.40 -6.46
N THR A 336 -19.36 -2.25 -7.02
CA THR A 336 -17.99 -1.84 -7.31
C THR A 336 -17.64 -0.61 -6.47
N LEU A 337 -16.38 -0.50 -6.05
CA LEU A 337 -15.89 0.72 -5.41
C LEU A 337 -15.74 1.81 -6.46
N LYS A 338 -16.16 3.03 -6.10
CA LYS A 338 -15.75 4.24 -6.80
C LYS A 338 -14.26 4.42 -6.60
N THR A 339 -13.62 5.10 -7.54
CA THR A 339 -12.21 5.44 -7.45
C THR A 339 -12.02 6.94 -7.46
N GLY A 340 -10.91 7.40 -6.92
CA GLY A 340 -10.36 8.73 -7.12
C GLY A 340 -8.87 8.64 -7.40
N ASP A 341 -8.21 9.79 -7.46
CA ASP A 341 -6.82 9.90 -7.87
C ASP A 341 -5.99 10.65 -6.82
N LEU A 342 -4.69 10.40 -6.78
CA LEU A 342 -3.72 11.13 -5.98
C LEU A 342 -2.69 11.80 -6.88
N GLN A 343 -2.69 13.13 -6.91
CA GLN A 343 -1.66 13.91 -7.57
C GLN A 343 -0.56 14.31 -6.58
N ILE A 344 0.67 13.95 -6.89
CA ILE A 344 1.87 14.38 -6.16
C ILE A 344 2.50 15.51 -6.96
N THR A 345 2.61 16.68 -6.36
CA THR A 345 3.28 17.85 -6.96
C THR A 345 4.60 18.09 -6.25
N LYS A 346 5.70 18.02 -6.98
CA LYS A 346 7.04 18.24 -6.42
C LYS A 346 7.52 19.65 -6.69
N VAL A 347 7.96 20.31 -5.62
CA VAL A 347 8.70 21.57 -5.67
C VAL A 347 10.15 21.27 -5.28
N ALA A 348 11.06 21.36 -6.25
CA ALA A 348 12.49 21.18 -6.07
C ALA A 348 13.22 22.54 -6.11
N PRO A 349 14.48 22.62 -5.61
CA PRO A 349 15.29 23.82 -5.77
C PRO A 349 15.41 24.24 -7.24
N ALA A 350 15.51 25.55 -7.47
CA ALA A 350 15.60 26.12 -8.82
C ALA A 350 16.74 25.47 -9.62
N GLY A 351 16.43 25.04 -10.84
CA GLY A 351 17.39 24.39 -11.74
C GLY A 351 17.72 22.93 -11.41
N SER A 352 17.08 22.32 -10.39
CA SER A 352 17.26 20.89 -10.11
C SER A 352 16.74 20.03 -11.26
N THR A 353 17.59 19.14 -11.76
CA THR A 353 17.24 18.07 -12.71
C THR A 353 17.22 16.69 -12.04
N GLN A 354 17.29 16.64 -10.70
CA GLN A 354 17.27 15.41 -9.93
C GLN A 354 15.91 14.71 -10.05
N THR A 355 15.93 13.39 -10.09
CA THR A 355 14.73 12.55 -9.94
C THR A 355 14.40 12.39 -8.45
N TYR A 356 13.14 12.61 -8.09
CA TYR A 356 12.60 12.40 -6.76
C TYR A 356 11.60 11.26 -6.79
N ASP A 357 11.83 10.25 -5.95
CA ASP A 357 11.03 9.03 -5.86
C ASP A 357 10.16 9.06 -4.60
N PHE A 358 8.90 8.70 -4.76
CA PHE A 358 7.90 8.67 -3.70
C PHE A 358 7.35 7.25 -3.52
N ASN A 359 7.25 6.84 -2.27
CA ASN A 359 6.49 5.68 -1.85
C ASN A 359 5.15 6.15 -1.31
N VAL A 360 4.07 5.51 -1.76
CA VAL A 360 2.72 5.81 -1.30
C VAL A 360 2.11 4.57 -0.70
N GLU A 361 1.80 4.64 0.59
CA GLU A 361 1.11 3.60 1.33
C GLU A 361 -0.35 4.01 1.52
N CYS A 362 -1.27 3.20 1.03
CA CYS A 362 -2.69 3.44 1.19
C CYS A 362 -3.32 2.38 2.09
N THR A 363 -4.29 2.79 2.89
CA THR A 363 -5.14 1.91 3.69
C THR A 363 -6.58 2.23 3.37
N SER A 364 -7.45 1.24 3.31
CA SER A 364 -8.88 1.44 3.09
C SER A 364 -9.69 0.68 4.14
N PRO A 365 -10.78 1.27 4.66
CA PRO A 365 -11.72 0.55 5.51
C PRO A 365 -12.58 -0.47 4.74
N ASP A 366 -12.70 -0.30 3.42
CA ASP A 366 -13.66 -1.03 2.58
C ASP A 366 -13.03 -2.21 1.85
N THR A 367 -11.71 -2.19 1.62
CA THR A 367 -10.97 -3.22 0.87
C THR A 367 -9.51 -3.29 1.32
N SER A 368 -8.91 -4.47 1.25
CA SER A 368 -7.47 -4.67 1.53
C SER A 368 -6.88 -5.81 0.69
N PRO A 369 -5.65 -5.66 0.16
CA PRO A 369 -4.74 -4.52 0.26
C PRO A 369 -5.02 -3.40 -0.78
N VAL A 370 -4.62 -2.16 -0.46
CA VAL A 370 -4.61 -1.02 -1.40
C VAL A 370 -3.18 -0.49 -1.54
N GLY A 371 -2.53 -0.75 -2.67
CA GLY A 371 -1.10 -0.43 -2.85
C GLY A 371 -0.17 -1.52 -2.30
N PRO A 372 1.14 -1.25 -2.15
CA PRO A 372 1.80 0.06 -2.23
C PRO A 372 1.89 0.59 -3.66
N TYR A 373 2.00 1.92 -3.79
CA TYR A 373 2.27 2.59 -5.06
C TYR A 373 3.62 3.29 -5.00
N THR A 374 4.23 3.47 -6.17
CA THR A 374 5.45 4.26 -6.33
C THR A 374 5.25 5.29 -7.43
N ALA A 375 5.91 6.44 -7.29
CA ALA A 375 5.87 7.49 -8.28
C ALA A 375 7.21 8.22 -8.32
N SER A 376 7.58 8.75 -9.49
CA SER A 376 8.83 9.49 -9.67
C SER A 376 8.59 10.74 -10.50
N VAL A 377 9.29 11.82 -10.18
CA VAL A 377 9.25 13.08 -10.94
C VAL A 377 10.64 13.67 -11.09
N ASN A 378 10.89 14.36 -12.20
CA ASN A 378 12.16 15.04 -12.45
C ASN A 378 12.02 16.53 -12.14
N GLY A 379 12.90 17.06 -11.30
CA GLY A 379 12.89 18.47 -10.91
C GLY A 379 11.59 18.87 -10.23
N SER A 380 11.04 20.03 -10.62
CA SER A 380 9.72 20.48 -10.18
C SER A 380 8.65 20.08 -11.20
N ALA A 381 7.89 19.04 -10.91
CA ALA A 381 6.85 18.49 -11.77
C ALA A 381 5.78 17.77 -10.93
N SER A 382 4.69 17.37 -11.57
CA SER A 382 3.62 16.60 -10.93
C SER A 382 3.41 15.26 -11.62
N THR A 383 2.95 14.27 -10.85
CA THR A 383 2.53 12.96 -11.33
C THR A 383 1.24 12.54 -10.63
N THR A 384 0.44 11.70 -11.26
CA THR A 384 -0.87 11.29 -10.73
C THR A 384 -0.97 9.78 -10.69
N ILE A 385 -1.31 9.24 -9.52
CA ILE A 385 -1.69 7.85 -9.32
C ILE A 385 -3.21 7.78 -9.45
N THR A 386 -3.71 7.08 -10.46
CA THR A 386 -5.14 7.02 -10.77
C THR A 386 -5.80 5.74 -10.26
N GLY A 387 -7.11 5.79 -10.04
CA GLY A 387 -7.89 4.57 -9.79
C GLY A 387 -7.74 4.01 -8.37
N ILE A 388 -7.38 4.85 -7.40
CA ILE A 388 -7.29 4.46 -5.98
C ILE A 388 -8.72 4.33 -5.44
N PRO A 389 -9.07 3.25 -4.72
CA PRO A 389 -10.40 3.10 -4.11
C PRO A 389 -10.79 4.31 -3.26
N ALA A 390 -12.02 4.81 -3.44
CA ALA A 390 -12.54 5.91 -2.65
C ALA A 390 -12.60 5.54 -1.15
N GLY A 391 -12.39 6.52 -0.28
CA GLY A 391 -12.25 6.32 1.17
C GLY A 391 -10.84 5.90 1.61
N SER A 392 -9.93 5.57 0.68
CA SER A 392 -8.55 5.23 1.04
C SER A 392 -7.82 6.41 1.65
N SER A 393 -7.08 6.16 2.73
CA SER A 393 -6.12 7.09 3.33
C SER A 393 -4.71 6.75 2.82
N CYS A 394 -4.14 7.65 2.04
CA CYS A 394 -2.85 7.47 1.36
C CYS A 394 -1.79 8.40 1.95
N THR A 395 -0.68 7.83 2.41
CA THR A 395 0.47 8.57 2.95
C THR A 395 1.60 8.57 1.94
N VAL A 396 2.02 9.77 1.52
CA VAL A 396 3.14 10.00 0.61
C VAL A 396 4.41 10.17 1.43
N ALA A 397 5.43 9.40 1.11
CA ALA A 397 6.77 9.53 1.66
C ALA A 397 7.78 9.71 0.51
N GLU A 398 8.53 10.80 0.53
CA GLU A 398 9.67 10.95 -0.37
C GLU A 398 10.86 10.13 0.15
N THR A 399 11.48 9.38 -0.76
CA THR A 399 12.69 8.60 -0.45
C THR A 399 13.87 9.56 -0.31
N ASP A 400 14.66 9.41 0.76
CA ASP A 400 15.72 10.33 1.22
C ASP A 400 16.31 11.24 0.11
N PRO A 401 16.04 12.56 0.12
CA PRO A 401 16.54 13.48 -0.90
C PRO A 401 18.06 13.70 -0.83
N GLY A 402 18.72 13.20 0.22
CA GLY A 402 20.14 13.30 0.49
C GLY A 402 20.48 14.32 1.58
N SER A 403 21.68 14.21 2.13
CA SER A 403 22.14 14.98 3.30
C SER A 403 22.23 16.50 3.11
N THR A 404 22.24 16.97 1.87
CA THR A 404 22.29 18.40 1.52
C THR A 404 20.93 19.09 1.62
N TYR A 405 19.84 18.35 1.81
CA TYR A 405 18.48 18.87 1.92
C TYR A 405 17.99 18.92 3.37
N ASN A 406 17.07 19.86 3.64
CA ASN A 406 16.21 19.78 4.82
C ASN A 406 15.21 18.62 4.64
N PRO A 407 14.61 18.11 5.73
CA PRO A 407 13.50 17.17 5.62
C PRO A 407 12.40 17.68 4.66
N PRO A 408 11.79 16.83 3.83
CA PRO A 408 10.75 17.24 2.90
C PRO A 408 9.56 17.88 3.63
N GLY A 409 9.08 19.00 3.09
CA GLY A 409 7.84 19.64 3.54
C GLY A 409 6.64 19.11 2.77
N TYR A 410 5.53 18.83 3.46
CA TYR A 410 4.30 18.32 2.84
C TYR A 410 3.14 19.29 3.05
N SER A 411 2.39 19.61 2.00
CA SER A 411 1.23 20.50 2.05
C SER A 411 0.07 19.96 1.20
N PRO A 412 -1.18 19.93 1.71
CA PRO A 412 -1.57 20.33 3.07
C PRO A 412 -1.07 19.36 4.16
N SER A 413 -0.87 18.09 3.82
CA SER A 413 -0.36 17.04 4.71
C SER A 413 0.28 15.92 3.88
N ALA A 414 1.13 15.10 4.50
CA ALA A 414 1.70 13.91 3.85
C ALA A 414 0.65 12.82 3.60
N THR A 415 -0.39 12.77 4.45
CA THR A 415 -1.51 11.83 4.34
C THR A 415 -2.75 12.55 3.85
N VAL A 416 -3.44 11.97 2.86
CA VAL A 416 -4.70 12.49 2.31
C VAL A 416 -5.73 11.38 2.11
N THR A 417 -7.01 11.73 2.18
CA THR A 417 -8.11 10.80 1.91
C THR A 417 -8.62 10.98 0.48
N ILE A 418 -8.75 9.87 -0.25
CA ILE A 418 -9.22 9.87 -1.64
C ILE A 418 -10.75 9.90 -1.66
N GLN A 419 -11.30 10.95 -2.28
CA GLN A 419 -12.75 11.10 -2.42
C GLN A 419 -13.23 10.50 -3.76
N PRO A 420 -14.49 10.02 -3.84
CA PRO A 420 -15.03 9.45 -5.07
C PRO A 420 -14.97 10.42 -6.26
N GLY A 421 -14.34 10.01 -7.36
CA GLY A 421 -14.23 10.78 -8.61
C GLY A 421 -13.36 12.04 -8.53
N ALA A 422 -12.71 12.29 -7.40
CA ALA A 422 -11.89 13.48 -7.17
C ALA A 422 -10.39 13.16 -7.22
N THR A 423 -9.59 14.18 -7.50
CA THR A 423 -8.12 14.12 -7.38
C THR A 423 -7.69 14.82 -6.10
N ALA A 424 -7.16 14.06 -5.14
CA ALA A 424 -6.48 14.62 -3.98
C ALA A 424 -5.07 15.07 -4.37
N THR A 425 -4.57 16.17 -3.81
CA THR A 425 -3.23 16.69 -4.14
C THR A 425 -2.36 16.77 -2.90
N VAL A 426 -1.12 16.26 -3.00
CA VAL A 426 -0.06 16.47 -2.02
C VAL A 426 1.09 17.21 -2.70
N THR A 427 1.47 18.36 -2.15
CA THR A 427 2.67 19.08 -2.58
C THR A 427 3.83 18.69 -1.67
N VAL A 428 4.89 18.15 -2.26
CA VAL A 428 6.14 17.81 -1.56
C VAL A 428 7.20 18.84 -1.95
N THR A 429 7.82 19.47 -0.97
CA THR A 429 8.78 20.57 -1.16
C THR A 429 10.14 20.21 -0.58
N ASN A 430 11.18 20.31 -1.40
CA ASN A 430 12.56 20.16 -0.95
C ASN A 430 13.28 21.48 -0.94
N SER A 431 13.93 21.78 0.18
CA SER A 431 14.79 22.94 0.35
C SER A 431 16.21 22.49 0.70
N LEU A 432 17.21 23.20 0.15
CA LEU A 432 18.61 22.94 0.49
C LEU A 432 18.92 23.44 1.90
N ARG A 433 19.78 22.72 2.63
CA ARG A 433 20.30 23.19 3.93
C ARG A 433 21.10 24.47 3.73
N PRO A 434 20.87 25.52 4.52
CA PRO A 434 21.74 26.69 4.48
C PRO A 434 23.16 26.32 4.92
N GLY A 435 24.15 27.04 4.40
CA GLY A 435 25.54 26.91 4.81
C GLY A 435 25.96 28.01 5.79
N THR A 436 27.24 27.99 6.12
CA THR A 436 27.87 28.85 7.12
C THR A 436 29.18 29.42 6.58
N LEU A 437 29.48 30.68 6.88
CA LEU A 437 30.75 31.33 6.58
C LEU A 437 31.42 31.80 7.89
N THR A 438 32.66 31.35 8.11
CA THR A 438 33.51 31.81 9.21
C THR A 438 34.64 32.67 8.68
N ILE A 439 34.77 33.88 9.23
CA ILE A 439 35.90 34.77 8.99
C ILE A 439 36.87 34.64 10.14
N THR A 440 38.11 34.23 9.87
CA THR A 440 39.21 34.20 10.83
C THR A 440 40.11 35.39 10.61
N LYS A 441 40.16 36.31 11.57
CA LYS A 441 40.99 37.49 11.52
C LYS A 441 42.35 37.24 12.15
N VAL A 442 43.41 37.59 11.43
CA VAL A 442 44.79 37.61 11.91
C VAL A 442 45.27 39.06 11.95
N ALA A 443 45.37 39.62 13.15
CA ALA A 443 45.93 40.94 13.42
C ALA A 443 47.39 40.83 13.91
N PRO A 444 48.25 41.84 13.62
CA PRO A 444 49.59 41.91 14.19
C PRO A 444 49.51 42.15 15.71
N ALA A 445 50.60 41.89 16.44
CA ALA A 445 50.64 41.99 17.90
C ALA A 445 50.20 43.36 18.44
N GLN A 446 50.56 44.45 17.76
CA GLN A 446 50.18 45.80 18.15
C GLN A 446 48.71 46.15 17.81
N GLY A 447 48.07 45.32 16.98
CA GLY A 447 46.71 45.52 16.50
C GLY A 447 45.62 44.77 17.26
N GLN A 448 45.96 44.16 18.41
CA GLN A 448 45.04 43.27 19.13
C GLN A 448 43.85 44.02 19.76
N ASN A 449 43.94 45.33 19.93
CA ASN A 449 42.86 46.17 20.47
C ASN A 449 42.03 46.88 19.38
N ASP A 450 42.40 46.76 18.11
CA ASP A 450 41.62 47.35 17.02
C ASP A 450 40.43 46.46 16.67
N THR A 451 39.30 47.07 16.35
CA THR A 451 38.12 46.37 15.82
C THR A 451 38.13 46.40 14.29
N PHE A 452 38.06 45.21 13.69
CA PHE A 452 37.96 45.01 12.25
C PHE A 452 36.50 44.71 11.88
N ARG A 453 35.97 45.42 10.89
CA ARG A 453 34.58 45.29 10.43
C ARG A 453 34.55 44.72 9.01
N PHE A 454 33.73 43.70 8.80
CA PHE A 454 33.57 43.01 7.52
C PHE A 454 32.14 43.18 7.01
N ALA A 455 32.00 43.67 5.78
CA ALA A 455 30.77 43.60 5.02
C ALA A 455 30.81 42.33 4.15
N VAL A 456 29.81 41.48 4.29
CA VAL A 456 29.68 40.21 3.55
C VAL A 456 28.43 40.26 2.70
N GLY A 457 28.58 40.34 1.38
CA GLY A 457 27.47 40.28 0.42
C GLY A 457 27.37 38.91 -0.22
N CYS A 458 26.26 38.19 0.00
CA CYS A 458 25.99 36.85 -0.52
C CYS A 458 24.73 36.89 -1.42
N GLY A 459 24.91 37.12 -2.72
CA GLY A 459 23.79 37.34 -3.64
C GLY A 459 22.95 38.56 -3.22
N SER A 460 21.66 38.35 -2.94
CA SER A 460 20.74 39.40 -2.46
C SER A 460 20.81 39.66 -0.95
N HIS A 461 21.61 38.88 -0.20
CA HIS A 461 21.71 39.00 1.25
C HIS A 461 23.00 39.73 1.64
N SER A 462 22.93 40.56 2.68
CA SER A 462 24.09 41.27 3.21
C SER A 462 24.21 41.09 4.72
N TYR A 463 25.41 40.83 5.20
CA TYR A 463 25.73 40.62 6.61
C TYR A 463 26.88 41.53 7.04
N THR A 464 26.93 41.86 8.32
CA THR A 464 28.05 42.60 8.92
C THR A 464 28.63 41.80 10.06
N LEU A 465 29.95 41.57 10.03
CA LEU A 465 30.68 40.84 11.07
C LEU A 465 31.77 41.73 11.66
N THR A 466 32.08 41.55 12.94
CA THR A 466 33.12 42.32 13.63
C THR A 466 34.02 41.41 14.44
N VAL A 467 35.33 41.64 14.36
CA VAL A 467 36.34 40.92 15.17
C VAL A 467 37.29 41.93 15.77
N THR A 468 37.55 41.86 17.08
CA THR A 468 38.59 42.67 17.75
C THR A 468 39.88 41.87 17.83
N GLY A 469 40.98 42.47 17.40
CA GLY A 469 42.28 41.80 17.34
C GLY A 469 42.28 40.59 16.40
N SER A 470 42.95 39.53 16.82
CA SER A 470 42.87 38.22 16.18
C SER A 470 41.73 37.39 16.78
N GLY A 471 40.93 36.74 15.95
CA GLY A 471 39.77 35.95 16.39
C GLY A 471 38.93 35.47 15.21
N SER A 472 37.72 34.99 15.46
CA SER A 472 36.80 34.59 14.40
C SER A 472 35.38 35.10 14.63
N ALA A 473 34.64 35.26 13.54
CA ALA A 473 33.21 35.52 13.54
C ALA A 473 32.54 34.65 12.48
N THR A 474 31.34 34.15 12.79
CA THR A 474 30.64 33.18 11.96
C THR A 474 29.24 33.68 11.62
N GLN A 475 28.86 33.56 10.35
CA GLN A 475 27.51 33.78 9.84
C GLN A 475 26.91 32.46 9.37
N SER A 476 25.86 32.00 10.04
CA SER A 476 25.06 30.84 9.63
C SER A 476 23.84 31.28 8.81
N GLY A 477 23.10 30.31 8.24
CA GLY A 477 21.85 30.60 7.54
C GLY A 477 22.03 31.19 6.14
N ILE A 478 23.22 31.05 5.53
CA ILE A 478 23.50 31.55 4.19
C ILE A 478 22.83 30.61 3.18
N PRO A 479 21.97 31.09 2.26
CA PRO A 479 21.34 30.23 1.27
C PRO A 479 22.36 29.44 0.45
N ALA A 480 22.11 28.14 0.26
CA ALA A 480 23.00 27.27 -0.49
C ALA A 480 23.21 27.76 -1.93
N GLY A 481 24.46 27.68 -2.41
CA GLY A 481 24.87 28.17 -3.72
C GLY A 481 25.18 29.67 -3.75
N SER A 482 25.03 30.40 -2.65
CA SER A 482 25.34 31.84 -2.61
C SER A 482 26.83 32.08 -2.84
N VAL A 483 27.14 33.00 -3.75
CA VAL A 483 28.49 33.55 -3.93
C VAL A 483 28.63 34.76 -3.00
N CYS A 484 29.51 34.64 -2.02
CA CYS A 484 29.77 35.63 -0.99
C CYS A 484 31.04 36.43 -1.30
N THR A 485 30.95 37.76 -1.16
CA THR A 485 32.07 38.71 -1.27
C THR A 485 32.34 39.33 0.09
N ILE A 486 33.58 39.25 0.57
CA ILE A 486 34.01 39.75 1.87
C ILE A 486 34.83 41.03 1.66
N THR A 487 34.42 42.13 2.29
CA THR A 487 35.15 43.39 2.27
C THR A 487 35.43 43.85 3.69
N GLU A 488 36.69 44.16 4.01
CA GLU A 488 37.06 44.73 5.31
C GLU A 488 37.17 46.25 5.22
N SER A 489 36.59 46.95 6.20
CA SER A 489 36.87 48.38 6.41
C SER A 489 38.22 48.53 7.12
N VAL A 490 39.27 48.76 6.35
CA VAL A 490 40.67 48.79 6.84
C VAL A 490 40.91 49.96 7.80
N PRO A 491 41.25 49.72 9.09
CA PRO A 491 41.60 50.80 10.01
C PRO A 491 42.90 51.52 9.58
N ALA A 492 43.09 52.77 10.03
CA ALA A 492 44.28 53.54 9.70
C ALA A 492 45.58 52.83 10.13
N GLY A 493 46.67 52.95 9.36
CA GLY A 493 47.97 52.35 9.72
C GLY A 493 48.15 50.87 9.35
N TYR A 494 47.14 50.22 8.76
CA TYR A 494 47.29 48.91 8.13
C TYR A 494 47.42 49.02 6.61
N ALA A 495 48.12 48.06 6.02
CA ALA A 495 48.06 47.80 4.59
C ALA A 495 46.72 47.16 4.21
N THR A 496 46.42 47.10 2.92
CA THR A 496 45.28 46.34 2.39
C THR A 496 45.34 44.88 2.88
N PRO A 497 44.25 44.32 3.39
CA PRO A 497 44.24 42.96 3.93
C PRO A 497 44.43 41.93 2.82
N SER A 498 45.01 40.79 3.18
CA SER A 498 45.08 39.62 2.31
C SER A 498 44.05 38.57 2.74
N TYR A 499 43.40 37.94 1.78
CA TYR A 499 42.37 36.93 1.99
C TYR A 499 42.88 35.56 1.55
N SER A 500 42.65 34.53 2.35
CA SER A 500 42.97 33.15 2.02
C SER A 500 41.78 32.24 2.37
N PRO A 501 41.25 31.42 1.44
CA PRO A 501 41.74 31.24 0.06
C PRO A 501 41.39 32.40 -0.88
N SER A 502 40.29 33.11 -0.65
CA SER A 502 39.80 34.21 -1.50
C SER A 502 38.82 35.08 -0.71
N ASN A 503 38.62 36.33 -1.12
CA ASN A 503 37.53 37.18 -0.62
C ASN A 503 36.19 36.94 -1.35
N HIS A 504 36.21 36.14 -2.44
CA HIS A 504 35.03 35.62 -3.13
C HIS A 504 34.94 34.11 -2.92
N VAL A 505 33.90 33.65 -2.23
CA VAL A 505 33.70 32.23 -1.89
C VAL A 505 32.26 31.79 -2.16
N THR A 506 32.06 30.53 -2.55
CA THR A 506 30.72 29.94 -2.74
C THR A 506 30.36 29.09 -1.53
N VAL A 507 29.20 29.36 -0.91
CA VAL A 507 28.69 28.61 0.24
C VAL A 507 27.71 27.54 -0.25
N GLY A 508 28.14 26.27 -0.24
CA GLY A 508 27.30 25.14 -0.65
C GLY A 508 26.27 24.72 0.41
N ALA A 509 25.38 23.80 0.03
CA ALA A 509 24.34 23.28 0.92
C ALA A 509 24.95 22.55 2.13
N GLY A 510 24.60 23.00 3.35
CA GLY A 510 25.15 22.48 4.60
C GLY A 510 26.67 22.61 4.76
N GLN A 511 27.34 23.40 3.91
CA GLN A 511 28.79 23.56 3.95
C GLN A 511 29.21 24.62 4.97
N GLU A 512 30.37 24.38 5.60
CA GLU A 512 31.08 25.38 6.39
C GLU A 512 32.27 25.89 5.59
N VAL A 513 32.25 27.17 5.24
CA VAL A 513 33.32 27.84 4.51
C VAL A 513 34.10 28.70 5.48
N ALA A 514 35.42 28.66 5.43
CA ALA A 514 36.28 29.51 6.25
C ALA A 514 37.18 30.39 5.37
N VAL A 515 37.28 31.67 5.71
CA VAL A 515 38.21 32.63 5.08
C VAL A 515 39.06 33.28 6.14
N THR A 516 40.38 33.22 5.95
CA THR A 516 41.34 33.93 6.79
C THR A 516 41.64 35.30 6.19
N VAL A 517 41.48 36.35 6.99
CA VAL A 517 41.81 37.73 6.63
C VAL A 517 43.00 38.18 7.47
N THR A 518 44.08 38.60 6.82
CA THR A 518 45.33 38.98 7.50
C THR A 518 45.67 40.43 7.23
N ASN A 519 45.93 41.20 8.29
CA ASN A 519 46.40 42.58 8.18
C ASN A 519 47.86 42.68 8.56
N ARG A 520 48.55 43.62 7.92
CA ARG A 520 49.94 43.97 8.23
C ARG A 520 50.02 45.46 8.48
N LEU A 521 50.90 45.88 9.37
CA LEU A 521 51.13 47.30 9.64
C LEU A 521 51.88 47.94 8.47
N LEU A 522 51.52 49.19 8.15
CA LEU A 522 52.28 49.99 7.20
C LEU A 522 53.68 50.33 7.76
N PRO A 523 54.71 50.51 6.91
CA PRO A 523 56.05 50.82 7.36
C PRO A 523 56.12 52.23 7.97
N ILE A 524 56.85 52.35 9.09
CA ILE A 524 57.18 53.62 9.74
C ILE A 524 58.55 54.10 9.28
N GLY A 525 58.78 55.41 9.22
CA GLY A 525 60.06 55.98 8.81
C GLY A 525 60.18 57.47 9.06
N ILE A 526 61.36 57.92 9.46
CA ILE A 526 61.71 59.33 9.64
C ILE A 526 63.09 59.57 9.02
N SER A 527 63.34 60.78 8.51
CA SER A 527 64.67 61.22 8.11
C SER A 527 64.92 62.64 8.62
N ILE A 528 66.17 62.98 8.89
CA ILE A 528 66.58 64.32 9.29
C ILE A 528 67.74 64.78 8.40
N ALA A 529 67.70 66.04 7.98
CA ALA A 529 68.82 66.71 7.32
C ALA A 529 69.24 67.91 8.15
N LYS A 530 70.52 67.98 8.52
CA LYS A 530 71.10 68.97 9.40
C LYS A 530 72.17 69.77 8.67
N THR A 531 72.08 71.08 8.80
CA THR A 531 73.07 72.01 8.23
C THR A 531 73.47 73.05 9.26
N VAL A 532 74.65 73.65 9.09
CA VAL A 532 75.16 74.74 9.92
C VAL A 532 75.60 75.89 9.03
N SER A 533 75.30 77.13 9.43
CA SER A 533 75.75 78.33 8.75
C SER A 533 76.19 79.41 9.75
N PRO A 534 77.38 80.01 9.59
CA PRO A 534 78.44 79.64 8.63
C PRO A 534 79.08 78.28 8.98
N THR A 535 79.75 77.63 8.02
CA THR A 535 80.46 76.35 8.24
C THR A 535 81.86 76.53 8.83
N SER A 536 82.35 77.76 8.95
CA SER A 536 83.62 78.10 9.60
C SER A 536 83.60 79.52 10.19
N GLY A 537 84.51 79.79 11.13
CA GLY A 537 84.65 81.11 11.75
C GLY A 537 85.73 81.15 12.84
N THR A 538 85.92 82.32 13.47
CA THR A 538 86.76 82.45 14.68
C THR A 538 85.98 82.05 15.93
N PRO A 539 86.64 81.78 17.07
CA PRO A 539 85.94 81.56 18.34
C PRO A 539 85.01 82.75 18.65
N GLY A 540 83.77 82.46 19.04
CA GLY A 540 82.69 83.44 19.25
C GLY A 540 81.74 83.63 18.06
N THR A 541 82.02 83.06 16.88
CA THR A 541 81.14 83.15 15.70
C THR A 541 79.76 82.54 15.98
N ALA A 542 78.68 83.29 15.72
CA ALA A 542 77.32 82.77 15.85
C ALA A 542 77.02 81.74 14.75
N LEU A 543 76.66 80.53 15.15
CA LEU A 543 76.26 79.42 14.30
C LEU A 543 74.74 79.25 14.37
N THR A 544 74.09 79.13 13.22
CA THR A 544 72.69 78.67 13.14
C THR A 544 72.65 77.25 12.61
N TYR A 545 72.19 76.32 13.42
CA TYR A 545 71.88 74.96 12.99
C TYR A 545 70.44 74.89 12.50
N THR A 546 70.24 74.31 11.30
CA THR A 546 68.91 74.07 10.72
C THR A 546 68.68 72.57 10.58
N TYR A 547 67.52 72.11 11.06
CA TYR A 547 67.10 70.70 11.08
C TYR A 547 65.84 70.57 10.25
N ILE A 548 65.89 69.80 9.16
CA ILE A 548 64.72 69.48 8.33
C ILE A 548 64.36 68.02 8.61
N VAL A 549 63.28 67.81 9.34
CA VAL A 549 62.76 66.48 9.66
C VAL A 549 61.65 66.13 8.70
N LYS A 550 61.68 64.93 8.12
CA LYS A 550 60.68 64.44 7.17
C LYS A 550 60.15 63.08 7.62
N ASN A 551 58.83 62.90 7.54
CA ASN A 551 58.22 61.58 7.65
C ASN A 551 58.41 60.85 6.32
N SER A 552 59.31 59.86 6.32
CA SER A 552 59.62 59.02 5.16
C SER A 552 58.81 57.71 5.13
N GLY A 553 57.99 57.46 6.15
CA GLY A 553 57.13 56.28 6.27
C GLY A 553 55.79 56.39 5.53
N LYS A 554 54.88 55.47 5.86
CA LYS A 554 53.51 55.38 5.33
C LYS A 554 52.44 55.55 6.41
N VAL A 555 52.84 55.96 7.61
CA VAL A 555 51.97 56.30 8.73
C VAL A 555 52.34 57.66 9.30
N ASP A 556 51.38 58.37 9.86
CA ASP A 556 51.64 59.63 10.56
C ASP A 556 52.53 59.38 11.78
N LEU A 557 53.49 60.28 12.00
CA LEU A 557 54.32 60.28 13.20
C LEU A 557 53.76 61.28 14.21
N LEU A 558 53.67 60.85 15.45
CA LEU A 558 53.17 61.60 16.59
C LEU A 558 54.34 61.95 17.51
N ASN A 559 54.23 63.10 18.18
CA ASN A 559 55.16 63.55 19.21
C ASN A 559 56.63 63.48 18.78
N VAL A 560 56.94 63.95 17.57
CA VAL A 560 58.31 63.89 17.05
C VAL A 560 59.21 64.82 17.86
N GLN A 561 60.23 64.26 18.50
CA GLN A 561 61.21 64.96 19.32
C GLN A 561 62.51 65.13 18.54
N VAL A 562 63.04 66.35 18.47
CA VAL A 562 64.36 66.64 17.88
C VAL A 562 65.31 67.06 18.98
N ASN A 563 66.35 66.26 19.19
CA ASN A 563 67.40 66.50 20.18
C ASN A 563 68.76 66.59 19.49
N ASP A 564 69.71 67.19 20.17
CA ASP A 564 71.03 67.49 19.67
C ASP A 564 72.08 67.17 20.74
N ASP A 565 73.16 66.51 20.36
CA ASP A 565 74.18 66.05 21.33
C ASP A 565 74.96 67.19 22.00
N LYS A 566 74.96 68.39 21.41
CA LYS A 566 75.64 69.58 21.94
C LYS A 566 74.67 70.66 22.41
N LEU A 567 73.50 70.77 21.79
CA LEU A 567 72.52 71.85 22.03
C LEU A 567 71.32 71.40 22.87
N GLY A 568 71.23 70.11 23.19
CA GLY A 568 70.11 69.55 23.94
C GLY A 568 68.83 69.53 23.12
N HIS A 569 67.69 69.84 23.75
CA HIS A 569 66.41 69.81 23.06
C HIS A 569 66.27 70.96 22.03
N VAL A 570 65.97 70.59 20.79
CA VAL A 570 65.79 71.52 19.66
C VAL A 570 64.32 71.92 19.54
N GLY A 571 63.40 70.96 19.59
CA GLY A 571 61.96 71.21 19.53
C GLY A 571 61.12 69.95 19.34
N SER A 572 59.81 70.12 19.41
CA SER A 572 58.80 69.05 19.26
C SER A 572 57.84 69.35 18.10
N ILE A 573 57.41 68.32 17.37
CA ILE A 573 56.36 68.40 16.34
C ILE A 573 55.24 67.44 16.75
N SER A 574 54.03 67.97 16.98
CA SER A 574 52.90 67.19 17.51
C SER A 574 52.47 66.07 16.56
N VAL A 575 52.32 66.39 15.26
CA VAL A 575 52.02 65.44 14.20
C VAL A 575 52.83 65.80 12.96
N LEU A 576 53.56 64.82 12.41
CA LEU A 576 54.22 64.91 11.12
C LEU A 576 53.56 63.92 10.16
N LYS A 577 52.68 64.43 9.30
CA LYS A 577 51.90 63.60 8.37
C LYS A 577 52.79 62.89 7.36
N VAL A 578 52.27 61.80 6.76
CA VAL A 578 52.98 61.06 5.70
C VAL A 578 53.56 62.00 4.64
N GLY A 579 54.87 61.91 4.40
CA GLY A 579 55.58 62.72 3.41
C GLY A 579 55.86 64.18 3.82
N GLN A 580 55.30 64.67 4.92
CA GLN A 580 55.48 66.04 5.40
C GLN A 580 56.91 66.28 5.92
N SER A 581 57.40 67.51 5.76
CA SER A 581 58.62 68.00 6.40
C SER A 581 58.34 69.16 7.36
N ALA A 582 59.17 69.28 8.39
CA ALA A 582 59.17 70.39 9.35
C ALA A 582 60.60 70.89 9.55
N THR A 583 60.76 72.20 9.72
CA THR A 583 62.07 72.84 9.89
C THR A 583 62.18 73.45 11.28
N LEU A 584 63.23 73.09 12.02
CA LEU A 584 63.60 73.68 13.29
C LEU A 584 64.97 74.34 13.18
N LYS A 585 65.20 75.38 13.98
CA LYS A 585 66.50 76.08 14.04
C LYS A 585 66.94 76.28 15.49
N LYS A 586 68.25 76.18 15.73
CA LYS A 586 68.87 76.44 17.03
C LYS A 586 70.19 77.18 16.84
N SER A 587 70.41 78.21 17.63
CA SER A 587 71.61 79.05 17.56
C SER A 587 72.63 78.64 18.63
N ALA A 588 73.91 78.74 18.29
CA ALA A 588 75.04 78.46 19.19
C ALA A 588 76.23 79.37 18.83
N THR A 589 77.30 79.34 19.62
CA THR A 589 78.55 80.05 19.30
C THR A 589 79.69 79.05 19.10
N LEU A 590 80.51 79.26 18.06
CA LEU A 590 81.68 78.42 17.78
C LEU A 590 82.73 78.62 18.88
N GLY A 591 83.19 77.53 19.50
CA GLY A 591 84.23 77.56 20.53
C GLY A 591 85.65 77.69 19.97
N SER A 592 86.65 77.40 20.80
CA SER A 592 88.07 77.37 20.40
C SER A 592 88.46 76.15 19.56
N ALA A 593 87.57 75.17 19.39
CA ALA A 593 87.78 73.98 18.59
C ALA A 593 86.62 73.76 17.60
N SER A 594 86.93 73.14 16.45
CA SER A 594 85.93 72.69 15.49
C SER A 594 84.95 71.73 16.15
N VAL A 595 83.66 71.91 15.87
CA VAL A 595 82.59 71.11 16.49
C VAL A 595 81.87 70.28 15.43
N ARG A 596 81.82 68.97 15.64
CA ARG A 596 80.84 68.09 14.98
C ARG A 596 79.61 68.01 15.87
N ASN A 597 78.45 68.27 15.29
CA ASN A 597 77.19 68.31 16.01
C ASN A 597 76.16 67.37 15.35
N VAL A 598 75.57 66.45 16.10
CA VAL A 598 74.62 65.42 15.66
C VAL A 598 73.21 65.73 16.16
N GLY A 599 72.27 65.88 15.24
CA GLY A 599 70.84 65.97 15.54
C GLY A 599 70.17 64.61 15.42
N THR A 600 69.27 64.29 16.33
CA THR A 600 68.48 63.05 16.39
C THR A 600 67.00 63.40 16.39
N ALA A 601 66.24 62.86 15.45
CA ALA A 601 64.78 62.94 15.43
C ALA A 601 64.18 61.57 15.78
N VAL A 602 63.25 61.54 16.74
CA VAL A 602 62.52 60.35 17.19
C VAL A 602 61.03 60.63 17.07
N GLY A 603 60.25 59.73 16.48
CA GLY A 603 58.80 59.84 16.41
C GLY A 603 58.11 58.49 16.50
N HIS A 604 56.85 58.46 16.92
CA HIS A 604 56.09 57.21 17.07
C HIS A 604 54.84 57.20 16.20
N ASP A 605 54.35 56.03 15.79
CA ASP A 605 53.02 55.92 15.18
C ASP A 605 51.91 55.71 16.23
N ARG A 606 50.66 55.57 15.78
CA ARG A 606 49.51 55.31 16.68
C ARG A 606 49.60 53.99 17.46
N PHE A 607 50.48 53.07 17.04
CA PHE A 607 50.72 51.79 17.68
C PHE A 607 51.90 51.83 18.64
N GLY A 608 52.53 52.99 18.82
CA GLY A 608 53.72 53.18 19.65
C GLY A 608 55.03 52.70 19.01
N ARG A 609 55.02 52.27 17.74
CA ARG A 609 56.26 51.89 17.04
C ARG A 609 57.11 53.13 16.82
N GLU A 610 58.39 53.04 17.11
CA GLU A 610 59.34 54.16 17.00
C GLU A 610 60.05 54.17 15.64
N ALA A 611 60.28 55.36 15.10
CA ALA A 611 61.23 55.62 14.05
C ALA A 611 62.23 56.70 14.50
N THR A 612 63.51 56.44 14.26
CA THR A 612 64.61 57.30 14.68
C THR A 612 65.58 57.54 13.53
N ALA A 613 66.05 58.78 13.37
CA ALA A 613 67.06 59.16 12.38
C ALA A 613 68.03 60.19 12.96
N THR A 614 69.28 60.16 12.50
CA THR A 614 70.32 61.11 12.90
C THR A 614 71.00 61.72 11.70
N ASP A 615 71.46 62.96 11.84
CA ASP A 615 72.33 63.62 10.86
C ASP A 615 73.28 64.61 11.55
N SER A 616 74.45 64.84 10.97
CA SER A 616 75.51 65.64 11.58
C SER A 616 75.99 66.79 10.70
N ALA A 617 76.24 67.94 11.31
CA ALA A 617 76.88 69.08 10.67
C ALA A 617 78.11 69.51 11.47
N SER A 618 79.15 69.95 10.79
CA SER A 618 80.41 70.38 11.41
C SER A 618 80.73 71.84 11.08
N ALA A 619 81.19 72.60 12.08
CA ALA A 619 81.72 73.94 11.90
C ALA A 619 83.20 73.99 12.31
N THR A 620 84.05 74.60 11.48
CA THR A 620 85.51 74.62 11.68
C THR A 620 86.05 75.96 12.16
N VAL A 621 87.03 75.93 13.05
CA VAL A 621 87.69 77.15 13.54
C VAL A 621 88.78 77.60 12.57
N VAL A 622 88.78 78.87 12.19
CA VAL A 622 89.83 79.50 11.37
C VAL A 622 90.54 80.57 12.23
N LEU A 623 91.86 80.47 12.38
CA LEU A 623 92.69 81.46 13.08
C LEU A 623 93.20 82.49 12.06
N ALA A 624 93.04 83.78 12.34
CA ALA A 624 93.58 84.84 11.49
C ALA A 624 95.11 84.92 11.61
N VAL A 625 95.83 84.72 10.51
CA VAL A 625 97.25 85.08 10.39
C VAL A 625 97.31 86.41 9.63
N GLY A 626 97.76 87.49 10.29
CA GLY A 626 97.95 88.81 9.67
C GLY A 626 99.26 88.90 8.85
N PRO A 627 99.37 89.79 7.84
CA PRO A 627 100.48 89.80 6.90
C PRO A 627 101.70 90.56 7.45
N LEU A 628 102.91 90.00 7.29
CA LEU A 628 104.18 90.73 7.41
C LEU A 628 104.92 90.68 6.07
N GLY A 629 105.41 91.85 5.67
CA GLY A 629 105.72 92.23 4.30
C GLY A 629 106.99 91.66 3.67
N LEU A 630 106.99 91.70 2.33
CA LEU A 630 108.15 91.48 1.47
C LEU A 630 109.22 92.54 1.69
N PRO A 631 110.50 92.19 1.44
CA PRO A 631 111.40 93.06 0.70
C PRO A 631 111.77 92.41 -0.65
N ARG A 632 111.63 93.19 -1.73
CA ARG A 632 112.24 92.94 -3.05
C ARG A 632 113.48 93.82 -3.19
N THR A 633 114.59 93.21 -3.61
CA THR A 633 115.58 93.64 -4.63
C THR A 633 116.59 92.49 -4.71
N GLY A 634 116.94 91.82 -5.80
CA GLY A 634 116.79 92.06 -7.24
C GLY A 634 118.17 91.97 -7.91
N SER A 635 118.47 90.85 -8.58
CA SER A 635 119.39 90.65 -9.74
C SER A 635 119.75 89.15 -9.82
N ASP A 636 119.16 88.31 -10.68
CA ASP A 636 119.40 88.15 -12.14
C ASP A 636 120.88 87.79 -12.45
N PRO A 637 121.24 86.86 -13.37
CA PRO A 637 120.59 86.75 -14.68
C PRO A 637 120.56 85.40 -15.41
N ARG A 638 119.80 85.42 -16.52
CA ARG A 638 119.95 84.62 -17.77
C ARG A 638 119.31 83.23 -17.85
N LEU A 639 118.15 83.23 -18.52
CA LEU A 639 117.66 82.33 -19.59
C LEU A 639 118.77 81.50 -20.30
N PRO A 640 118.48 80.26 -20.78
CA PRO A 640 117.66 80.08 -21.99
C PRO A 640 116.80 78.78 -22.13
N PHE A 641 115.83 78.87 -23.04
CA PHE A 641 115.32 77.91 -24.05
C PHE A 641 115.18 76.38 -23.82
N ASP A 642 114.00 75.90 -24.27
CA ASP A 642 113.63 74.66 -24.99
C ASP A 642 113.69 73.23 -24.40
N GLY A 643 112.49 72.61 -24.32
CA GLY A 643 112.13 71.45 -25.15
C GLY A 643 112.26 70.00 -24.62
N GLY A 644 111.13 69.39 -24.22
CA GLY A 644 110.76 68.00 -24.61
C GLY A 644 111.06 66.78 -23.70
N PHE A 645 110.00 65.98 -23.46
CA PHE A 645 109.92 64.52 -23.18
C PHE A 645 110.42 63.85 -21.87
N GLY A 646 109.49 63.08 -21.26
CA GLY A 646 109.73 61.83 -20.50
C GLY A 646 110.26 61.99 -19.07
N PHE A 647 110.05 61.11 -18.10
CA PHE A 647 109.36 59.82 -18.00
C PHE A 647 109.50 59.38 -16.52
N LEU A 648 108.53 58.59 -16.03
CA LEU A 648 108.65 57.49 -15.02
C LEU A 648 109.19 57.82 -13.60
N GLY A 649 108.77 57.13 -12.53
CA GLY A 649 108.00 55.90 -12.39
C GLY A 649 107.71 55.65 -10.90
N LEU A 650 106.57 55.03 -10.58
CA LEU A 650 106.38 53.59 -10.25
C LEU A 650 106.43 53.33 -8.73
N GLY A 651 105.62 52.46 -8.14
CA GLY A 651 104.65 51.48 -8.66
C GLY A 651 103.71 51.01 -7.55
N PHE A 652 102.44 50.70 -7.88
CA PHE A 652 101.86 49.36 -8.13
C PHE A 652 101.54 48.59 -6.83
N VAL A 653 100.38 47.94 -6.67
CA VAL A 653 99.92 46.81 -7.50
C VAL A 653 98.39 46.81 -7.73
N LEU A 654 98.03 46.68 -9.01
CA LEU A 654 96.78 46.12 -9.54
C LEU A 654 97.03 44.65 -9.89
N VAL A 655 96.02 43.79 -9.79
CA VAL A 655 95.77 42.83 -10.87
C VAL A 655 94.27 42.78 -11.14
N ALA A 656 93.88 43.30 -12.30
CA ALA A 656 92.69 42.90 -13.02
C ALA A 656 93.17 42.32 -14.35
N ILE A 657 92.53 41.26 -14.85
CA ILE A 657 92.50 40.98 -16.29
C ILE A 657 91.05 40.83 -16.71
N ALA A 658 90.73 41.56 -17.77
CA ALA A 658 89.42 41.73 -18.36
C ALA A 658 89.02 40.59 -19.29
N GLY A 659 87.71 40.40 -19.40
CA GLY A 659 87.03 40.39 -20.69
C GLY A 659 86.91 39.04 -21.42
N ARG A 660 85.66 38.59 -21.61
CA ARG A 660 85.04 38.42 -22.94
C ARG A 660 83.58 38.02 -22.81
N ARG A 661 82.70 38.74 -23.52
CA ARG A 661 81.45 38.17 -24.04
C ARG A 661 81.79 37.37 -25.30
N ARG A 662 81.31 36.13 -25.39
CA ARG A 662 80.85 35.51 -26.64
C ARG A 662 80.03 34.26 -26.34
N SER A 663 78.91 34.16 -27.04
CA SER A 663 78.03 33.00 -27.17
C SER A 663 78.80 31.75 -27.60
N ALA A 664 78.40 30.58 -27.10
CA ALA A 664 78.62 29.31 -27.77
C ALA A 664 77.56 28.29 -27.34
N SER A 665 76.87 27.76 -28.34
CA SER A 665 76.06 26.55 -28.29
C SER A 665 76.95 25.29 -28.36
N LEU A 666 76.35 24.18 -27.90
CA LEU A 666 76.48 22.78 -28.35
C LEU A 666 77.62 21.84 -27.86
N ALA A 667 77.18 20.66 -27.38
CA ALA A 667 77.65 19.28 -27.67
C ALA A 667 78.07 18.35 -26.49
N ILE A 668 77.07 17.58 -26.04
CA ILE A 668 76.94 16.16 -25.58
C ILE A 668 78.14 15.21 -25.91
N PRO A 669 78.46 14.17 -25.08
CA PRO A 669 77.98 12.79 -25.32
C PRO A 669 77.64 11.99 -24.04
N GLY A 670 76.46 11.38 -23.95
CA GLY A 670 76.25 9.93 -24.19
C GLY A 670 75.88 9.26 -22.86
N ARG A 671 74.95 8.32 -22.68
CA ARG A 671 74.21 7.30 -23.47
C ARG A 671 73.02 6.93 -22.54
N ARG A 672 71.84 6.43 -22.92
CA ARG A 672 71.38 5.65 -24.09
C ARG A 672 69.83 5.62 -24.03
N ARG A 673 69.21 5.77 -25.21
CA ARG A 673 67.98 5.09 -25.74
C ARG A 673 66.66 5.24 -24.95
N SER A 674 65.49 5.47 -25.56
CA SER A 674 65.05 5.60 -26.95
C SER A 674 63.61 6.16 -26.96
N ALA A 675 63.25 6.88 -28.02
CA ALA A 675 61.89 7.23 -28.46
C ALA A 675 61.03 5.96 -28.68
N SER A 676 59.71 5.97 -28.94
CA SER A 676 58.75 6.93 -29.52
C SER A 676 57.36 6.39 -29.15
N GLY A 677 56.32 7.20 -28.99
CA GLY A 677 55.52 7.64 -30.13
C GLY A 677 54.22 6.82 -30.25
N GLN A 678 53.12 7.48 -29.88
CA GLN A 678 51.83 7.50 -30.57
C GLN A 678 51.09 6.19 -30.94
N LEU A 679 49.77 6.31 -30.71
CA LEU A 679 48.65 5.59 -31.34
C LEU A 679 48.30 4.23 -30.73
N GLY A 680 47.06 4.13 -30.26
CA GLY A 680 46.36 2.84 -30.07
C GLY A 680 46.18 2.08 -31.39
N PRO A 681 45.45 0.95 -31.45
CA PRO A 681 44.39 0.49 -30.55
C PRO A 681 44.55 -0.98 -30.07
N ASP A 682 43.57 -1.45 -29.30
CA ASP A 682 43.21 -2.88 -29.08
C ASP A 682 43.35 -3.78 -30.34
N PRO A 683 43.51 -5.14 -30.28
CA PRO A 683 42.67 -6.04 -29.44
C PRO A 683 43.24 -7.44 -29.01
N HIS A 684 42.43 -8.15 -28.21
CA HIS A 684 42.24 -9.61 -28.04
C HIS A 684 43.24 -10.50 -27.24
N ALA A 685 42.74 -11.05 -26.11
CA ALA A 685 42.58 -12.50 -25.83
C ALA A 685 41.87 -12.69 -24.46
N ARG A 686 40.61 -13.19 -24.41
CA ARG A 686 40.19 -14.56 -24.01
C ARG A 686 41.01 -15.14 -22.82
N ALA A 687 40.46 -15.71 -21.75
CA ALA A 687 39.15 -16.31 -21.48
C ALA A 687 38.98 -16.54 -19.96
N GLY A 688 37.76 -16.74 -19.48
CA GLY A 688 37.50 -17.31 -18.15
C GLY A 688 36.19 -16.85 -17.52
N ARG A 689 35.14 -17.68 -17.64
CA ARG A 689 33.85 -17.57 -16.96
C ARG A 689 33.55 -18.96 -16.33
N PRO A 690 32.53 -19.13 -15.49
CA PRO A 690 32.54 -19.02 -14.02
C PRO A 690 32.29 -20.39 -13.33
N VAL A 691 32.35 -20.46 -12.00
CA VAL A 691 31.78 -21.61 -11.24
C VAL A 691 30.95 -21.11 -10.05
N SER A 692 29.66 -21.45 -10.11
CA SER A 692 28.65 -21.44 -9.05
C SER A 692 28.87 -22.57 -8.04
N ARG A 693 28.58 -22.35 -6.75
CA ARG A 693 28.21 -23.44 -5.83
C ARG A 693 27.09 -23.03 -4.89
N ALA A 694 25.95 -23.69 -5.06
CA ALA A 694 24.90 -23.87 -4.08
C ALA A 694 25.31 -24.98 -3.10
N TRP A 695 24.95 -24.84 -1.82
CA TRP A 695 24.78 -25.95 -0.87
C TRP A 695 23.55 -25.67 0.00
N ALA A 696 22.57 -26.56 -0.07
CA ALA A 696 21.50 -26.72 0.89
C ALA A 696 21.89 -27.85 1.85
N ILE A 697 21.68 -27.66 3.16
CA ILE A 697 21.58 -28.76 4.13
C ILE A 697 20.40 -28.48 5.06
N ILE A 698 19.50 -29.46 5.08
CA ILE A 698 18.37 -29.64 6.00
C ILE A 698 18.90 -30.18 7.33
N THR A 699 18.49 -29.58 8.45
CA THR A 699 18.27 -30.32 9.71
C THR A 699 17.08 -29.74 10.48
N ARG A 700 16.05 -30.57 10.64
CA ARG A 700 14.97 -30.41 11.63
C ARG A 700 15.54 -30.62 13.04
N ARG A 701 15.12 -29.82 14.04
CA ARG A 701 14.58 -30.34 15.32
C ARG A 701 14.02 -29.26 16.27
N ARG A 702 12.72 -29.45 16.55
CA ARG A 702 12.00 -29.44 17.84
C ARG A 702 12.01 -28.19 18.74
N ARG A 703 10.82 -27.59 18.81
CA ARG A 703 10.25 -26.96 20.02
C ARG A 703 9.93 -28.02 21.09
N ARG A 704 10.25 -27.74 22.36
CA ARG A 704 9.51 -28.16 23.57
C ARG A 704 10.05 -27.45 24.83
N PHE A 705 9.19 -26.67 25.46
CA PHE A 705 9.10 -26.38 26.91
C PHE A 705 7.58 -26.58 27.18
N GLY A 706 7.10 -27.56 27.97
CA GLY A 706 7.13 -27.67 29.45
C GLY A 706 6.10 -26.67 30.03
N ARG A 707 5.04 -27.00 30.79
CA ARG A 707 4.65 -28.15 31.63
C ARG A 707 3.14 -28.01 31.98
N ASP A 708 2.46 -29.16 32.11
CA ASP A 708 1.19 -29.43 32.83
C ASP A 708 1.30 -29.16 34.36
N PRO A 709 0.25 -29.26 35.22
CA PRO A 709 -1.02 -30.02 35.09
C PRO A 709 -2.32 -29.35 35.62
N ASP A 710 -3.52 -29.83 35.26
CA ASP A 710 -4.38 -30.64 36.16
C ASP A 710 -5.79 -30.97 35.61
N SER A 711 -6.10 -32.27 35.73
CA SER A 711 -7.38 -32.93 36.05
C SER A 711 -8.71 -32.58 35.35
N GLY A 712 -9.24 -33.57 34.61
CA GLY A 712 -10.51 -34.22 34.98
C GLY A 712 -11.75 -33.94 34.10
N PRO A 713 -12.57 -34.96 33.74
CA PRO A 713 -13.52 -34.89 32.63
C PRO A 713 -14.99 -34.71 33.05
N THR A 714 -15.77 -34.11 32.17
CA THR A 714 -17.17 -34.45 31.83
C THR A 714 -17.47 -33.99 30.42
#